data_AF-A0A5F8G4K4-F1
#
_entry.id   AF-A0A5F8G4K4-F1
#
_cell.length_a   1.000
_cell.length_b   1.000
_cell.length_c   1.000
_cell.angle_alpha   90.00
_cell.angle_beta   90.00
_cell.angle_gamma   90.00
#
_symmetry.space_group_name_H-M   'P 1'
#
loop_
_entity.id
_entity.type
_entity.pdbx_description
1 polymer ?
#
loop_
_entity_poly.entity_id
_entity_poly.type
_entity_poly.pdbx_seq_one_letter_code
_entity_poly.pdbx_strand_id
1 'polypeptide(L)'
;MLGLVVCGGSRHAGAARRAGDPGSAAEAVAGLCRRRREHLCPMPRCSLYSLCLLLCVLLPLYNNASEPEGPAPDPAHYRERVKSMFYHAYNNYLENAFPYDELRPLTCDGQDTWGSFSLTLIDALDTLLILGNVTEFQRVVDVLQESVDFDIDVNASVFETNIRVVGGLLSAHLLSKKAGVEVEAGWPCSGPLLRMAEEAARKLLPAFQTPTGMPYGTVNLMHGVNPGETPVTCTAGIGTFIVEFATLSSLTGDPVFEDVARRALKGLWKSRSDIGLVGNHIDVVTGKWVAQDAGIGAGVDSYFEYLVKGAILLQDKELMSMFLEYNKAIRNYTRFDDWYLWVQMYKGTVSMPVFQSLEAYWPGLQSLIGDIDNAMRTFLNYYTVWKQFGGLPEFYNIPQGYTVEKREGYPLRPELIESAMYLYQATGDPTLLELGRDAVESIEKISKVDCGFATITEAFLKERDKQAKWNGIPLLLQKLYVNSQPNSDFSKCQSILKEISPLLSMEAMVFVTEERKFSQESTFPNTYTFDLFGGVDLLVEILMRPTLTTQKKKQKISDDLTKDCLSILYNTCICTDGVTKRLAERNDFVLFLFTLMTNRKTFLQTATLIEDILGVKKEMIRLEDIPNLATLVSSFDQQQLANFCRILAVTISELDTGSDDKHTLLAKNAHQKKNLGPTCAEINQATLLNIPGFIERLCKLATRKVSESTGTSSFLQELEEWYTWLDNALVLDALMRVANEEPEHSSPDSSDESGVANTSSRTQLPQSMKIMHEIMYKLEVLYVLCVLLMGRQRNQVHKMIAEFKLIPGLNNLFDKLIWRKHSTSTLVLHGHNQNCDCSPDITLKIQFLRLLQSFSDHHENKYLLLNSQELNELSAISLKANIPEVDAVVNTDRSLVCDGKRGLLTRLLQVMKKEPTESSFRFWQARAVESFLRGATSYADQMFLLKRGLLEHILYCIVDSECKSRDVLQSYFDLLGELMKFNIDAFKRFNKYINTDEKFQVFLNQINSSLVDSNMLVRCITLSLDRFESQSDMKVVHVLSECRLLSYMYQMNNRTTFLFRLINIIHVQTLTQENVSCLNTSLVILMLARRKDKLPGYLNALQKMEYDEKYPGFILNNFHSLLRFWQQHYLHKDKDSTCLENSSCISFTYWKETVSILLSPDRTSPCALVSYIEEPYMDIDRNFTEE
;
A
#
# COMPACT_ATOMS: atom_id res chain seq x y z
N MET A 1 6.54 2.00 34.93
CA MET A 1 6.09 2.13 33.52
C MET A 1 4.74 1.46 33.22
N LEU A 2 4.47 0.23 33.70
CA LEU A 2 3.20 -0.46 33.42
C LEU A 2 2.10 -0.34 34.50
N GLY A 3 2.44 0.14 35.72
CA GLY A 3 1.50 0.32 36.85
C GLY A 3 0.69 1.61 36.90
N LEU A 4 1.00 2.61 36.07
CA LEU A 4 0.26 3.89 36.07
C LEU A 4 -0.71 4.05 34.89
N VAL A 5 -0.79 3.08 33.97
CA VAL A 5 -1.47 3.26 32.67
C VAL A 5 -2.86 2.62 32.61
N VAL A 6 -3.36 2.03 33.70
CA VAL A 6 -4.54 1.15 33.58
C VAL A 6 -5.55 1.32 34.70
N CYS A 7 -6.13 2.50 34.72
CA CYS A 7 -7.50 2.71 35.19
C CYS A 7 -8.28 3.47 34.12
N GLY A 8 -8.56 2.79 32.99
CA GLY A 8 -9.32 3.37 31.88
C GLY A 8 -9.43 2.42 30.69
N GLY A 9 -10.18 1.31 30.83
CA GLY A 9 -10.34 0.37 29.72
C GLY A 9 -11.20 -0.85 30.00
N SER A 10 -12.51 -0.68 30.13
CA SER A 10 -13.49 -1.75 29.92
C SER A 10 -14.02 -1.67 28.48
N ARG A 11 -13.78 -2.73 27.69
CA ARG A 11 -14.22 -2.89 26.29
C ARG A 11 -15.75 -2.74 26.14
N HIS A 12 -16.20 -1.77 25.36
CA HIS A 12 -17.33 -1.90 24.44
C HIS A 12 -17.11 -0.99 23.22
N ALA A 13 -16.77 -1.60 22.08
CA ALA A 13 -16.83 -0.95 20.78
C ALA A 13 -18.26 -1.09 20.26
N GLY A 14 -18.97 0.04 20.13
CA GLY A 14 -20.33 0.06 19.61
C GLY A 14 -20.94 1.46 19.60
N ALA A 15 -20.75 2.16 18.48
CA ALA A 15 -21.49 3.34 18.04
C ALA A 15 -21.34 4.65 18.84
N ALA A 16 -20.48 5.55 18.36
CA ALA A 16 -20.65 6.99 18.56
C ALA A 16 -20.61 7.71 17.20
N ARG A 17 -21.78 7.83 16.55
CA ARG A 17 -22.08 8.95 15.65
C ARG A 17 -23.11 9.82 16.35
N ARG A 18 -22.78 11.11 16.40
CA ARG A 18 -23.58 12.29 16.80
C ARG A 18 -23.56 12.66 18.29
N ALA A 19 -23.14 13.91 18.48
CA ALA A 19 -23.09 14.65 19.73
C ALA A 19 -24.50 15.01 20.24
N GLY A 20 -24.65 15.03 21.57
CA GLY A 20 -25.70 15.75 22.28
C GLY A 20 -26.55 14.92 23.23
N ASP A 21 -26.06 14.59 24.44
CA ASP A 21 -26.75 14.72 25.75
C ASP A 21 -25.86 14.13 26.88
N PRO A 22 -25.68 14.78 28.05
CA PRO A 22 -24.88 14.24 29.15
C PRO A 22 -25.79 13.51 30.16
N GLY A 23 -25.91 12.20 30.01
CA GLY A 23 -26.65 11.39 30.99
C GLY A 23 -26.83 9.93 30.61
N SER A 24 -25.78 9.11 30.74
CA SER A 24 -25.89 7.67 31.08
C SER A 24 -24.50 7.06 31.22
N ALA A 25 -23.90 7.14 32.41
CA ALA A 25 -22.71 6.36 32.75
C ALA A 25 -22.86 5.83 34.19
N ALA A 26 -23.90 5.02 34.41
CA ALA A 26 -24.12 4.28 35.64
C ALA A 26 -25.05 3.10 35.34
N GLU A 27 -24.52 2.05 34.71
CA GLU A 27 -25.11 0.70 34.69
C GLU A 27 -24.22 -0.24 33.86
N ALA A 28 -23.41 -1.09 34.51
CA ALA A 28 -22.94 -2.37 33.95
C ALA A 28 -22.11 -3.18 34.96
N VAL A 29 -22.79 -3.83 35.91
CA VAL A 29 -22.32 -5.07 36.53
C VAL A 29 -23.42 -6.11 36.36
N ALA A 30 -23.42 -6.86 35.25
CA ALA A 30 -24.15 -8.11 35.09
C ALA A 30 -23.82 -8.80 33.74
N GLY A 31 -23.58 -10.12 33.76
CA GLY A 31 -23.87 -11.00 32.60
C GLY A 31 -22.72 -11.85 32.05
N LEU A 32 -22.73 -13.14 32.39
CA LEU A 32 -21.82 -14.22 31.95
C LEU A 32 -22.41 -15.07 30.79
N CYS A 33 -21.49 -15.69 30.01
CA CYS A 33 -21.53 -17.06 29.42
C CYS A 33 -22.21 -17.40 28.05
N ARG A 34 -21.42 -17.92 27.06
CA ARG A 34 -21.38 -19.32 26.47
C ARG A 34 -21.02 -19.47 24.95
N ARG A 35 -19.97 -20.28 24.66
CA ARG A 35 -19.82 -21.47 23.73
C ARG A 35 -19.92 -21.26 22.19
N ARG A 36 -19.30 -22.01 21.24
CA ARG A 36 -18.36 -23.18 21.10
C ARG A 36 -17.96 -23.32 19.58
N ARG A 37 -16.71 -23.76 19.25
CA ARG A 37 -16.24 -24.86 18.32
C ARG A 37 -16.82 -24.97 16.87
N GLU A 38 -16.18 -25.43 15.78
CA GLU A 38 -15.00 -26.29 15.45
C GLU A 38 -14.73 -26.29 13.90
N HIS A 39 -13.47 -26.53 13.50
CA HIS A 39 -12.86 -27.23 12.32
C HIS A 39 -13.46 -27.26 10.87
N LEU A 40 -12.62 -27.06 9.81
CA LEU A 40 -11.90 -28.08 8.98
C LEU A 40 -11.31 -27.52 7.65
N CYS A 41 -10.14 -28.03 7.23
CA CYS A 41 -9.43 -27.92 5.92
C CYS A 41 -9.95 -29.04 4.93
N PRO A 42 -9.50 -29.31 3.66
CA PRO A 42 -8.39 -28.77 2.81
C PRO A 42 -8.57 -28.71 1.24
N MET A 43 -7.66 -27.97 0.52
CA MET A 43 -7.08 -28.16 -0.86
C MET A 43 -7.99 -28.28 -2.13
N PRO A 44 -7.52 -28.08 -3.41
CA PRO A 44 -6.18 -27.76 -3.96
C PRO A 44 -6.13 -26.51 -4.90
N ARG A 45 -4.94 -25.94 -5.12
CA ARG A 45 -4.67 -24.79 -5.99
C ARG A 45 -4.17 -25.22 -7.39
N CYS A 46 -4.78 -24.71 -8.45
CA CYS A 46 -4.27 -24.77 -9.83
C CYS A 46 -4.37 -23.41 -10.54
N SER A 47 -3.25 -23.07 -11.21
CA SER A 47 -3.01 -22.08 -12.28
C SER A 47 -3.25 -20.58 -12.02
N LEU A 48 -2.32 -19.96 -11.30
CA LEU A 48 -1.92 -18.56 -11.50
C LEU A 48 -0.42 -18.55 -11.81
N TYR A 49 -0.06 -18.68 -13.10
CA TYR A 49 1.34 -18.64 -13.55
C TYR A 49 1.63 -17.57 -14.61
N SER A 50 0.65 -16.76 -15.02
CA SER A 50 0.82 -15.82 -16.14
C SER A 50 0.89 -14.33 -15.77
N LEU A 51 0.70 -13.96 -14.50
CA LEU A 51 0.85 -12.58 -14.02
C LEU A 51 2.15 -12.35 -13.21
N CYS A 52 2.69 -13.40 -12.57
CA CYS A 52 3.92 -13.30 -11.76
C CYS A 52 5.20 -13.09 -12.60
N LEU A 53 5.22 -13.51 -13.87
CA LEU A 53 6.45 -13.50 -14.68
C LEU A 53 6.90 -12.09 -15.12
N LEU A 54 6.01 -11.09 -15.16
CA LEU A 54 6.40 -9.71 -15.52
C LEU A 54 6.90 -8.87 -14.32
N LEU A 55 6.53 -9.24 -13.09
CA LEU A 55 7.02 -8.62 -11.85
C LEU A 55 8.33 -9.27 -11.36
N CYS A 56 8.59 -10.54 -11.69
CA CYS A 56 9.79 -11.26 -11.26
C CYS A 56 11.10 -10.85 -11.96
N VAL A 57 11.07 -10.04 -13.02
CA VAL A 57 12.29 -9.62 -13.76
C VAL A 57 12.71 -8.18 -13.44
N LEU A 58 11.84 -7.38 -12.82
CA LEU A 58 12.12 -5.97 -12.47
C LEU A 58 12.23 -5.70 -10.96
N LEU A 59 12.06 -6.73 -10.13
CA LEU A 59 12.27 -6.67 -8.68
C LEU A 59 13.38 -7.65 -8.29
N PRO A 60 14.48 -7.22 -7.66
CA PRO A 60 15.16 -8.10 -6.72
C PRO A 60 14.18 -8.36 -5.58
N LEU A 61 13.71 -9.60 -5.46
CA LEU A 61 13.13 -10.21 -4.27
C LEU A 61 11.82 -9.60 -3.71
N TYR A 62 10.69 -9.97 -4.29
CA TYR A 62 9.46 -10.15 -3.49
C TYR A 62 8.63 -11.29 -4.06
N ASN A 63 8.46 -12.39 -3.32
CA ASN A 63 7.35 -13.30 -3.57
C ASN A 63 6.91 -14.12 -2.34
N ASN A 64 5.58 -14.17 -2.19
CA ASN A 64 4.76 -15.13 -1.46
C ASN A 64 4.93 -15.28 0.06
N ALA A 65 4.37 -14.32 0.79
CA ALA A 65 3.51 -14.65 1.93
C ALA A 65 2.06 -14.42 1.48
N SER A 66 1.19 -15.41 1.72
CA SER A 66 -0.28 -15.28 1.71
C SER A 66 -0.71 -13.89 2.19
N GLU A 67 -1.56 -13.18 1.45
CA GLU A 67 -2.11 -11.87 1.85
C GLU A 67 -2.33 -11.79 3.36
N PRO A 68 -1.62 -10.89 4.05
CA PRO A 68 -2.18 -10.18 5.17
C PRO A 68 -2.49 -8.78 4.66
N GLU A 69 -3.66 -8.25 4.99
CA GLU A 69 -3.79 -6.79 5.12
C GLU A 69 -2.58 -6.30 5.94
N GLY A 70 -1.64 -5.58 5.32
CA GLY A 70 -0.35 -5.26 5.95
C GLY A 70 -0.60 -4.54 7.28
N PRO A 71 -0.26 -5.15 8.42
CA PRO A 71 -0.90 -4.81 9.67
C PRO A 71 -0.30 -3.48 10.17
N ALA A 72 -1.11 -2.70 10.90
CA ALA A 72 -0.56 -1.90 12.00
C ALA A 72 0.43 -2.78 12.81
N PRO A 73 1.48 -2.23 13.46
CA PRO A 73 2.46 -3.04 14.21
C PRO A 73 1.77 -4.19 14.93
N ASP A 74 2.12 -5.46 14.62
CA ASP A 74 1.31 -6.63 15.05
C ASP A 74 1.03 -6.50 16.56
N PRO A 75 -0.21 -6.13 16.94
CA PRO A 75 -0.48 -5.77 18.31
C PRO A 75 -0.30 -6.96 19.24
N ALA A 76 -0.37 -8.19 18.71
CA ALA A 76 -0.10 -9.40 19.46
C ALA A 76 1.39 -9.55 19.76
N HIS A 77 2.25 -9.38 18.76
CA HIS A 77 3.70 -9.43 18.92
C HIS A 77 4.20 -8.40 19.95
N TYR A 78 3.81 -7.13 19.82
CA TYR A 78 4.24 -6.08 20.75
C TYR A 78 3.64 -6.26 22.16
N ARG A 79 2.42 -6.79 22.28
CA ARG A 79 1.83 -7.14 23.59
C ARG A 79 2.68 -8.17 24.32
N GLU A 80 3.13 -9.22 23.65
CA GLU A 80 3.99 -10.24 24.28
C GLU A 80 5.37 -9.68 24.63
N ARG A 81 5.94 -8.79 23.82
CA ARG A 81 7.19 -8.09 24.16
C ARG A 81 7.04 -7.22 25.41
N VAL A 82 5.98 -6.40 25.49
CA VAL A 82 5.68 -5.57 26.67
C VAL A 82 5.52 -6.44 27.92
N LYS A 83 4.84 -7.58 27.80
CA LYS A 83 4.71 -8.56 28.89
C LYS A 83 6.07 -9.12 29.31
N SER A 84 6.94 -9.47 28.35
CA SER A 84 8.30 -9.93 28.65
C SER A 84 9.13 -8.86 29.35
N MET A 85 9.04 -7.59 28.91
CA MET A 85 9.72 -6.47 29.55
C MET A 85 9.25 -6.29 31.01
N PHE A 86 7.94 -6.39 31.27
CA PHE A 86 7.42 -6.36 32.63
C PHE A 86 8.05 -7.43 33.51
N TYR A 87 8.02 -8.70 33.09
CA TYR A 87 8.56 -9.80 33.89
C TYR A 87 10.08 -9.75 34.04
N HIS A 88 10.79 -9.21 33.05
CA HIS A 88 12.21 -8.93 33.19
C HIS A 88 12.48 -7.98 34.37
N ALA A 89 11.73 -6.87 34.47
CA ALA A 89 11.89 -5.93 35.58
C ALA A 89 11.36 -6.51 36.90
N TYR A 90 10.17 -7.09 36.89
CA TYR A 90 9.47 -7.59 38.07
C TYR A 90 10.22 -8.75 38.74
N ASN A 91 10.66 -9.75 37.97
CA ASN A 91 11.38 -10.89 38.53
C ASN A 91 12.73 -10.46 39.12
N ASN A 92 13.47 -9.58 38.44
CA ASN A 92 14.73 -9.08 38.97
C ASN A 92 14.55 -8.21 40.22
N TYR A 93 13.44 -7.48 40.35
CA TYR A 93 13.09 -6.81 41.60
C TYR A 93 12.88 -7.83 42.71
N LEU A 94 12.09 -8.89 42.48
CA LEU A 94 11.87 -9.95 43.48
C LEU A 94 13.17 -10.67 43.89
N GLU A 95 14.09 -10.89 42.96
CA GLU A 95 15.34 -11.60 43.21
C GLU A 95 16.40 -10.74 43.92
N ASN A 96 16.50 -9.46 43.56
CA ASN A 96 17.65 -8.62 43.94
C ASN A 96 17.31 -7.45 44.89
N ALA A 97 16.04 -7.05 44.99
CA ALA A 97 15.63 -5.86 45.71
C ALA A 97 14.49 -6.06 46.70
N PHE A 98 13.61 -7.06 46.54
CA PHE A 98 12.58 -7.30 47.55
C PHE A 98 13.21 -7.62 48.93
N PRO A 99 12.76 -7.00 50.05
CA PRO A 99 11.55 -6.18 50.21
C PRO A 99 11.73 -4.65 50.12
N TYR A 100 12.88 -4.15 49.66
CA TYR A 100 13.13 -2.71 49.50
C TYR A 100 12.14 -2.06 48.52
N ASP A 101 12.01 -0.73 48.59
CA ASP A 101 11.07 0.02 47.74
C ASP A 101 11.34 -0.15 46.24
N GLU A 102 12.60 -0.05 45.81
CA GLU A 102 12.98 -0.03 44.39
C GLU A 102 14.27 -0.83 44.13
N LEU A 103 14.42 -1.29 42.88
CA LEU A 103 15.63 -1.92 42.38
C LEU A 103 16.57 -0.89 41.77
N ARG A 104 17.86 -0.97 42.08
CA ARG A 104 18.93 -0.33 41.30
C ARG A 104 19.43 -1.28 40.22
N PRO A 105 18.98 -1.13 38.96
CA PRO A 105 19.16 -2.16 37.93
C PRO A 105 20.61 -2.26 37.42
N LEU A 106 21.45 -1.24 37.66
CA LEU A 106 22.88 -1.26 37.29
C LEU A 106 23.75 -2.00 38.31
N THR A 107 23.40 -1.92 39.60
CA THR A 107 24.14 -2.57 40.71
C THR A 107 23.49 -3.86 41.16
N CYS A 108 22.28 -4.16 40.68
CA CYS A 108 21.50 -5.35 41.03
C CYS A 108 21.27 -5.49 42.55
N ASP A 109 20.87 -4.39 43.19
CA ASP A 109 20.55 -4.36 44.62
C ASP A 109 19.37 -3.42 44.92
N GLY A 110 18.76 -3.58 46.10
CA GLY A 110 17.62 -2.78 46.54
C GLY A 110 18.00 -1.44 47.17
N GLN A 111 17.02 -0.51 47.20
CA GLN A 111 17.08 0.74 47.96
C GLN A 111 15.69 1.15 48.47
N ASP A 112 15.65 1.75 49.66
CA ASP A 112 14.45 2.42 50.18
C ASP A 112 14.47 3.89 49.83
N THR A 113 13.39 4.35 49.21
CA THR A 113 13.29 5.73 48.67
C THR A 113 12.17 6.51 49.34
N TRP A 114 11.07 5.85 49.72
CA TRP A 114 9.83 6.52 50.12
C TRP A 114 9.18 5.97 51.39
N GLY A 115 9.70 4.86 51.92
CA GLY A 115 9.49 4.50 53.32
C GLY A 115 9.55 3.02 53.65
N SER A 116 10.16 2.18 52.79
CA SER A 116 10.36 0.75 53.05
C SER A 116 9.04 -0.03 53.11
N PHE A 117 8.11 0.27 52.20
CA PHE A 117 6.80 -0.41 52.09
C PHE A 117 6.75 -1.44 50.95
N SER A 118 7.89 -1.83 50.40
CA SER A 118 7.95 -2.59 49.14
C SER A 118 7.20 -1.90 48.00
N LEU A 119 7.46 -0.59 47.81
CA LEU A 119 6.74 0.28 46.88
C LEU A 119 6.54 -0.31 45.47
N THR A 120 7.59 -0.86 44.85
CA THR A 120 7.51 -1.49 43.52
C THR A 120 6.50 -2.64 43.49
N LEU A 121 6.37 -3.37 44.59
CA LEU A 121 5.42 -4.49 44.72
C LEU A 121 3.97 -3.98 44.78
N ILE A 122 3.72 -2.89 45.51
CA ILE A 122 2.40 -2.23 45.56
C ILE A 122 2.02 -1.67 44.18
N ASP A 123 2.93 -0.92 43.54
CA ASP A 123 2.72 -0.31 42.22
C ASP A 123 2.56 -1.34 41.07
N ALA A 124 3.01 -2.58 41.27
CA ALA A 124 2.91 -3.65 40.27
C ALA A 124 1.59 -4.43 40.33
N LEU A 125 0.82 -4.33 41.42
CA LEU A 125 -0.36 -5.16 41.67
C LEU A 125 -1.39 -5.06 40.55
N ASP A 126 -1.86 -3.86 40.23
CA ASP A 126 -2.87 -3.70 39.18
C ASP A 126 -2.38 -4.25 37.84
N THR A 127 -1.12 -3.98 37.49
CA THR A 127 -0.45 -4.43 36.26
C THR A 127 -0.45 -5.94 36.13
N LEU A 128 -0.15 -6.65 37.21
CA LEU A 128 -0.17 -8.12 37.23
C LEU A 128 -1.54 -8.64 36.78
N LEU A 129 -2.62 -8.04 37.27
CA LEU A 129 -3.97 -8.41 36.87
C LEU A 129 -4.25 -8.08 35.40
N ILE A 130 -3.80 -6.93 34.91
CA ILE A 130 -4.01 -6.49 33.53
C ILE A 130 -3.27 -7.39 32.54
N LEU A 131 -2.07 -7.84 32.91
CA LEU A 131 -1.30 -8.83 32.17
C LEU A 131 -1.86 -10.26 32.31
N GLY A 132 -2.90 -10.45 33.12
CA GLY A 132 -3.59 -11.72 33.34
C GLY A 132 -2.92 -12.67 34.32
N ASN A 133 -1.93 -12.21 35.10
CA ASN A 133 -1.24 -13.01 36.11
C ASN A 133 -1.93 -12.91 37.46
N VAL A 134 -3.08 -13.58 37.51
CA VAL A 134 -3.96 -13.61 38.68
C VAL A 134 -3.31 -14.33 39.87
N THR A 135 -2.54 -15.38 39.62
CA THR A 135 -1.86 -16.15 40.68
C THR A 135 -0.84 -15.30 41.43
N GLU A 136 -0.04 -14.53 40.69
CA GLU A 136 0.95 -13.66 41.31
C GLU A 136 0.30 -12.49 42.02
N PHE A 137 -0.78 -11.92 41.46
CA PHE A 137 -1.59 -10.91 42.15
C PHE A 137 -2.04 -11.41 43.53
N GLN A 138 -2.63 -12.61 43.60
CA GLN A 138 -3.10 -13.21 44.85
C GLN A 138 -1.95 -13.40 45.86
N ARG A 139 -0.83 -13.95 45.41
CA ARG A 139 0.36 -14.13 46.25
C ARG A 139 0.85 -12.81 46.83
N VAL A 140 0.92 -11.77 46.02
CA VAL A 140 1.41 -10.46 46.44
C VAL A 140 0.45 -9.80 47.44
N VAL A 141 -0.86 -9.95 47.25
CA VAL A 141 -1.87 -9.47 48.22
C VAL A 141 -1.67 -10.12 49.59
N ASP A 142 -1.38 -11.42 49.65
CA ASP A 142 -1.08 -12.11 50.91
C ASP A 142 0.24 -11.61 51.53
N VAL A 143 1.30 -11.50 50.72
CA VAL A 143 2.61 -11.00 51.18
C VAL A 143 2.51 -9.61 51.79
N LEU A 144 1.83 -8.67 51.11
CA LEU A 144 1.71 -7.29 51.60
C LEU A 144 0.95 -7.21 52.91
N GLN A 145 -0.09 -8.03 53.10
CA GLN A 145 -0.84 -8.09 54.36
C GLN A 145 0.01 -8.60 55.53
N GLU A 146 0.98 -9.49 55.24
CA GLU A 146 1.89 -10.04 56.26
C GLU A 146 3.11 -9.14 56.52
N SER A 147 3.57 -8.38 55.53
CA SER A 147 4.88 -7.71 55.58
C SER A 147 4.85 -6.19 55.73
N VAL A 148 3.76 -5.50 55.38
CA VAL A 148 3.71 -4.03 55.39
C VAL A 148 3.09 -3.51 56.69
N ASP A 149 3.80 -2.61 57.36
CA ASP A 149 3.37 -1.89 58.56
C ASP A 149 3.58 -0.37 58.36
N PHE A 150 2.54 0.43 58.63
CA PHE A 150 2.59 1.89 58.51
C PHE A 150 2.93 2.59 59.84
N ASP A 151 3.08 1.86 60.94
CA ASP A 151 3.54 2.37 62.25
C ASP A 151 5.07 2.42 62.34
N ILE A 152 5.73 3.09 61.40
CA ILE A 152 7.19 3.18 61.33
C ILE A 152 7.72 4.61 61.49
N ASP A 153 8.87 4.76 62.15
CA ASP A 153 9.55 6.05 62.35
C ASP A 153 10.32 6.48 61.09
N VAL A 154 9.58 6.87 60.06
CA VAL A 154 10.11 7.33 58.78
C VAL A 154 9.40 8.59 58.33
N ASN A 155 10.17 9.56 57.82
CA ASN A 155 9.64 10.75 57.17
C ASN A 155 9.30 10.44 55.71
N ALA A 156 8.01 10.44 55.38
CA ALA A 156 7.50 10.07 54.07
C ALA A 156 6.98 11.30 53.30
N SER A 157 7.07 11.26 51.98
CA SER A 157 6.44 12.27 51.11
C SER A 157 4.93 12.07 51.11
N VAL A 158 4.19 13.13 51.42
CA VAL A 158 2.72 13.09 51.48
C VAL A 158 2.15 12.83 50.08
N PHE A 159 2.73 13.47 49.06
CA PHE A 159 2.35 13.32 47.66
C PHE A 159 2.64 11.91 47.12
N GLU A 160 3.88 11.43 47.24
CA GLU A 160 4.28 10.12 46.68
C GLU A 160 3.55 8.97 47.39
N THR A 161 3.38 9.05 48.71
CA THR A 161 2.64 8.04 49.48
C THR A 161 1.18 7.99 49.05
N ASN A 162 0.54 9.14 48.77
CA ASN A 162 -0.82 9.16 48.27
C ASN A 162 -0.95 8.48 46.90
N ILE A 163 -0.19 8.93 45.90
CA ILE A 163 -0.40 8.48 44.52
C ILE A 163 0.05 7.02 44.29
N ARG A 164 1.05 6.53 45.04
CA ARG A 164 1.59 5.17 44.87
C ARG A 164 1.00 4.17 45.86
N VAL A 165 1.05 4.48 47.16
CA VAL A 165 0.62 3.53 48.20
C VAL A 165 -0.90 3.54 48.33
N VAL A 166 -1.51 4.68 48.63
CA VAL A 166 -2.97 4.78 48.78
C VAL A 166 -3.66 4.46 47.45
N GLY A 167 -3.20 5.07 46.35
CA GLY A 167 -3.70 4.82 45.00
C GLY A 167 -3.57 3.35 44.58
N GLY A 168 -2.38 2.75 44.72
CA GLY A 168 -2.11 1.36 44.35
C GLY A 168 -2.94 0.36 45.17
N LEU A 169 -3.06 0.55 46.48
CA LEU A 169 -3.88 -0.31 47.35
C LEU A 169 -5.38 -0.18 47.05
N LEU A 170 -5.89 1.03 46.80
CA LEU A 170 -7.28 1.25 46.39
C LEU A 170 -7.58 0.60 45.03
N SER A 171 -6.69 0.78 44.06
CA SER A 171 -6.79 0.15 42.73
C SER A 171 -6.84 -1.38 42.86
N ALA A 172 -5.89 -1.97 43.59
CA ALA A 172 -5.84 -3.42 43.82
C ALA A 172 -7.08 -3.95 44.57
N HIS A 173 -7.57 -3.21 45.57
CA HIS A 173 -8.80 -3.55 46.30
C HIS A 173 -10.03 -3.61 45.40
N LEU A 174 -10.22 -2.60 44.55
CA LEU A 174 -11.34 -2.54 43.61
C LEU A 174 -11.23 -3.62 42.51
N LEU A 175 -10.01 -4.09 42.23
CA LEU A 175 -9.74 -5.14 41.25
C LEU A 175 -9.75 -6.56 41.82
N SER A 176 -9.71 -6.72 43.15
CA SER A 176 -9.55 -8.01 43.84
C SER A 176 -10.61 -9.05 43.47
N LYS A 177 -11.88 -8.64 43.36
CA LYS A 177 -12.96 -9.55 42.96
C LYS A 177 -12.78 -10.08 41.53
N LYS A 178 -12.28 -9.25 40.61
CA LYS A 178 -11.99 -9.64 39.22
C LYS A 178 -10.75 -10.54 39.14
N ALA A 179 -9.82 -10.38 40.07
CA ALA A 179 -8.66 -11.25 40.27
C ALA A 179 -9.01 -12.57 41.01
N GLY A 180 -10.29 -12.87 41.25
CA GLY A 180 -10.69 -14.11 41.92
C GLY A 180 -10.16 -14.25 43.35
N VAL A 181 -9.74 -13.14 43.99
CA VAL A 181 -9.46 -13.10 45.42
C VAL A 181 -10.77 -13.30 46.17
N GLU A 182 -10.75 -14.08 47.25
CA GLU A 182 -11.89 -14.18 48.15
C GLU A 182 -12.09 -12.84 48.87
N VAL A 183 -13.17 -12.15 48.55
CA VAL A 183 -13.49 -10.83 49.14
C VAL A 183 -14.48 -10.98 50.28
N GLU A 184 -14.33 -10.12 51.30
CA GLU A 184 -15.26 -10.04 52.42
C GLU A 184 -16.69 -9.68 51.96
N ALA A 185 -17.70 -10.09 52.73
CA ALA A 185 -19.11 -9.84 52.40
C ALA A 185 -19.48 -8.36 52.25
N GLY A 186 -18.71 -7.44 52.84
CA GLY A 186 -18.90 -5.99 52.76
C GLY A 186 -18.23 -5.32 51.56
N TRP A 187 -17.56 -6.06 50.67
CA TRP A 187 -16.87 -5.48 49.50
C TRP A 187 -17.85 -4.76 48.54
N PRO A 188 -17.48 -3.60 47.97
CA PRO A 188 -16.18 -2.94 48.02
C PRO A 188 -15.95 -2.05 49.26
N CYS A 189 -16.92 -1.92 50.16
CA CYS A 189 -16.80 -1.07 51.37
C CYS A 189 -16.07 -1.76 52.54
N SER A 190 -15.58 -2.99 52.35
CA SER A 190 -14.72 -3.69 53.31
C SER A 190 -13.70 -4.57 52.59
N GLY A 191 -12.52 -4.74 53.19
CA GLY A 191 -11.46 -5.62 52.70
C GLY A 191 -10.10 -5.26 53.29
N PRO A 192 -9.13 -6.19 53.25
CA PRO A 192 -7.81 -5.98 53.85
C PRO A 192 -7.03 -4.84 53.17
N LEU A 193 -7.00 -4.81 51.84
CA LEU A 193 -6.29 -3.76 51.10
C LEU A 193 -6.92 -2.37 51.31
N LEU A 194 -8.25 -2.28 51.45
CA LEU A 194 -8.93 -1.03 51.80
C LEU A 194 -8.52 -0.54 53.19
N ARG A 195 -8.43 -1.43 54.18
CA ARG A 195 -7.97 -1.06 55.53
C ARG A 195 -6.53 -0.56 55.53
N MET A 196 -5.66 -1.21 54.78
CA MET A 196 -4.27 -0.75 54.60
C MET A 196 -4.21 0.64 53.94
N ALA A 197 -5.01 0.87 52.89
CA ALA A 197 -5.08 2.18 52.23
C ALA A 197 -5.61 3.27 53.18
N GLU A 198 -6.62 2.95 53.99
CA GLU A 198 -7.16 3.84 55.01
C GLU A 198 -6.11 4.18 56.08
N GLU A 199 -5.39 3.18 56.57
CA GLU A 199 -4.33 3.35 57.56
C GLU A 199 -3.23 4.28 57.05
N ALA A 200 -2.70 4.02 55.85
CA ALA A 200 -1.70 4.86 55.19
C ALA A 200 -2.22 6.31 55.02
N ALA A 201 -3.45 6.49 54.52
CA ALA A 201 -4.03 7.82 54.33
C ALA A 201 -4.24 8.57 55.65
N ARG A 202 -4.60 7.88 56.75
CA ARG A 202 -4.73 8.49 58.07
C ARG A 202 -3.41 9.03 58.59
N LYS A 203 -2.28 8.37 58.30
CA LYS A 203 -0.94 8.87 58.64
C LYS A 203 -0.59 10.18 57.93
N LEU A 204 -1.23 10.47 56.79
CA LEU A 204 -1.01 11.70 56.02
C LEU A 204 -1.82 12.90 56.53
N LEU A 205 -2.93 12.68 57.24
CA LEU A 205 -3.83 13.74 57.69
C LEU A 205 -3.17 14.85 58.54
N PRO A 206 -2.18 14.59 59.42
CA PRO A 206 -1.48 15.64 60.16
C PRO A 206 -0.86 16.71 59.24
N ALA A 207 -0.43 16.35 58.03
CA ALA A 207 0.15 17.30 57.09
C ALA A 207 -0.82 18.41 56.68
N PHE A 208 -2.13 18.13 56.65
CA PHE A 208 -3.18 19.07 56.24
C PHE A 208 -3.59 20.05 57.36
N GLN A 209 -3.01 19.94 58.56
CA GLN A 209 -3.32 20.80 59.71
C GLN A 209 -2.62 22.16 59.61
N THR A 210 -2.83 22.88 58.52
CA THR A 210 -2.29 24.21 58.27
C THR A 210 -3.40 25.27 58.27
N PRO A 211 -3.09 26.56 58.51
CA PRO A 211 -4.09 27.63 58.45
C PRO A 211 -4.78 27.76 57.09
N THR A 212 -4.11 27.36 56.00
CA THR A 212 -4.65 27.42 54.64
C THR A 212 -5.38 26.15 54.24
N GLY A 213 -5.17 25.04 54.95
CA GLY A 213 -5.61 23.69 54.59
C GLY A 213 -4.76 23.00 53.52
N MET A 214 -3.71 23.65 53.01
CA MET A 214 -2.74 23.05 52.09
C MET A 214 -1.74 22.19 52.90
N PRO A 215 -1.40 20.96 52.47
CA PRO A 215 -0.57 20.06 53.27
C PRO A 215 0.92 20.44 53.23
N TYR A 216 1.65 20.10 54.29
CA TYR A 216 3.11 19.99 54.25
C TYR A 216 3.56 18.92 53.24
N GLY A 217 4.76 19.08 52.68
CA GLY A 217 5.29 18.15 51.68
C GLY A 217 5.68 16.78 52.25
N THR A 218 6.11 16.72 53.52
CA THR A 218 6.44 15.46 54.19
C THR A 218 5.79 15.34 55.57
N VAL A 219 5.65 14.10 56.04
CA VAL A 219 5.10 13.74 57.34
C VAL A 219 5.80 12.50 57.88
N ASN A 220 6.06 12.45 59.19
CA ASN A 220 6.52 11.22 59.83
C ASN A 220 5.32 10.31 60.12
N LEU A 221 5.38 9.04 59.70
CA LEU A 221 4.24 8.13 59.81
C LEU A 221 3.91 7.71 61.26
N MET A 222 4.86 7.82 62.18
CA MET A 222 4.64 7.55 63.60
C MET A 222 4.30 8.83 64.39
N HIS A 223 4.95 9.95 64.06
CA HIS A 223 4.95 11.16 64.89
C HIS A 223 4.21 12.36 64.30
N GLY A 224 3.74 12.28 63.04
CA GLY A 224 3.10 13.41 62.35
C GLY A 224 4.12 14.41 61.78
N VAL A 225 3.73 15.67 61.62
CA VAL A 225 4.59 16.70 61.01
C VAL A 225 5.72 17.07 61.96
N ASN A 226 6.97 16.94 61.50
CA ASN A 226 8.14 17.34 62.28
C ASN A 226 8.14 18.86 62.56
N PRO A 227 8.48 19.33 63.77
CA PRO A 227 8.51 20.77 64.07
C PRO A 227 9.48 21.60 63.21
N GLY A 228 10.49 20.96 62.63
CA GLY A 228 11.46 21.58 61.72
C GLY A 228 11.11 21.46 60.23
N GLU A 229 9.94 20.90 59.89
CA GLU A 229 9.53 20.69 58.51
C GLU A 229 9.32 22.02 57.78
N THR A 230 9.77 22.08 56.51
CA THR A 230 9.58 23.27 55.68
C THR A 230 8.11 23.49 55.36
N PRO A 231 7.56 24.71 55.51
CA PRO A 231 6.20 25.01 55.08
C PRO A 231 6.11 25.18 53.55
N VAL A 232 7.20 25.04 52.79
CA VAL A 232 7.20 25.24 51.34
C VAL A 232 6.91 23.93 50.64
N THR A 233 5.89 23.90 49.78
CA THR A 233 5.49 22.71 49.01
C THR A 233 5.13 23.10 47.58
N CYS A 234 5.29 22.18 46.63
CA CYS A 234 4.93 22.43 45.24
C CYS A 234 3.41 22.38 45.01
N THR A 235 2.94 23.00 43.94
CA THR A 235 1.51 23.05 43.60
C THR A 235 0.89 21.66 43.42
N ALA A 236 1.58 20.76 42.72
CA ALA A 236 1.19 19.35 42.58
C ALA A 236 1.09 18.65 43.95
N GLY A 237 2.06 18.85 44.82
CA GLY A 237 2.09 18.28 46.18
C GLY A 237 0.96 18.73 47.10
N ILE A 238 0.15 19.71 46.68
CA ILE A 238 -1.05 20.19 47.39
C ILE A 238 -2.33 19.76 46.66
N GLY A 239 -2.31 19.73 45.32
CA GLY A 239 -3.49 19.54 44.48
C GLY A 239 -3.86 18.09 44.18
N THR A 240 -2.98 17.13 44.46
CA THR A 240 -3.07 15.77 43.91
C THR A 240 -3.51 14.75 44.97
N PHE A 241 -4.71 14.96 45.54
CA PHE A 241 -5.31 14.06 46.55
C PHE A 241 -6.78 13.71 46.29
N ILE A 242 -7.50 14.53 45.53
CA ILE A 242 -8.96 14.43 45.46
C ILE A 242 -9.45 13.09 44.89
N VAL A 243 -8.68 12.45 44.02
CA VAL A 243 -9.03 11.17 43.40
C VAL A 243 -9.00 10.05 44.44
N GLU A 244 -7.88 9.87 45.15
CA GLU A 244 -7.72 8.82 46.15
C GLU A 244 -8.58 9.10 47.38
N PHE A 245 -8.55 10.33 47.91
CA PHE A 245 -9.20 10.66 49.18
C PHE A 245 -10.73 10.69 49.05
N ALA A 246 -11.30 11.12 47.93
CA ALA A 246 -12.74 11.02 47.71
C ALA A 246 -13.18 9.56 47.48
N THR A 247 -12.36 8.75 46.80
CA THR A 247 -12.60 7.32 46.65
C THR A 247 -12.58 6.63 48.01
N LEU A 248 -11.58 6.90 48.84
CA LEU A 248 -11.45 6.35 50.18
C LEU A 248 -12.62 6.77 51.08
N SER A 249 -13.03 8.04 51.04
CA SER A 249 -14.20 8.52 51.79
C SER A 249 -15.49 7.82 51.34
N SER A 250 -15.65 7.59 50.04
CA SER A 250 -16.80 6.89 49.47
C SER A 250 -16.86 5.42 49.88
N LEU A 251 -15.71 4.75 50.00
CA LEU A 251 -15.63 3.33 50.36
C LEU A 251 -15.74 3.09 51.88
N THR A 252 -15.12 3.95 52.69
CA THR A 252 -15.07 3.82 54.15
C THR A 252 -16.24 4.49 54.86
N GLY A 253 -16.85 5.49 54.22
CA GLY A 253 -17.87 6.36 54.81
C GLY A 253 -17.32 7.46 55.71
N ASP A 254 -15.99 7.58 55.88
CA ASP A 254 -15.36 8.67 56.63
C ASP A 254 -15.10 9.88 55.71
N PRO A 255 -15.81 11.01 55.87
CA PRO A 255 -15.69 12.16 54.97
C PRO A 255 -14.39 12.95 55.15
N VAL A 256 -13.59 12.67 56.19
CA VAL A 256 -12.42 13.49 56.54
C VAL A 256 -11.42 13.61 55.40
N PHE A 257 -11.23 12.54 54.60
CA PHE A 257 -10.26 12.50 53.53
C PHE A 257 -10.69 13.44 52.37
N GLU A 258 -11.92 13.31 51.89
CA GLU A 258 -12.43 14.19 50.84
C GLU A 258 -12.45 15.65 51.30
N ASP A 259 -12.85 15.90 52.54
CA ASP A 259 -12.91 17.25 53.11
C ASP A 259 -11.54 17.93 53.19
N VAL A 260 -10.46 17.22 53.55
CA VAL A 260 -9.11 17.81 53.53
C VAL A 260 -8.63 18.07 52.11
N ALA A 261 -8.87 17.15 51.17
CA ALA A 261 -8.46 17.32 49.78
C ALA A 261 -9.17 18.52 49.11
N ARG A 262 -10.48 18.66 49.33
CA ARG A 262 -11.26 19.81 48.82
C ARG A 262 -10.82 21.13 49.43
N ARG A 263 -10.48 21.15 50.73
CA ARG A 263 -9.94 22.34 51.38
C ARG A 263 -8.60 22.76 50.80
N ALA A 264 -7.70 21.82 50.54
CA ALA A 264 -6.41 22.08 49.90
C ALA A 264 -6.59 22.69 48.49
N LEU A 265 -7.45 22.10 47.65
CA LEU A 265 -7.79 22.63 46.31
C LEU A 265 -8.35 24.06 46.37
N LYS A 266 -9.27 24.33 47.32
CA LYS A 266 -9.82 25.68 47.55
C LYS A 266 -8.76 26.66 48.05
N GLY A 267 -7.77 26.19 48.80
CA GLY A 267 -6.59 26.96 49.21
C GLY A 267 -5.78 27.43 48.01
N LEU A 268 -5.38 26.51 47.13
CA LEU A 268 -4.66 26.81 45.88
C LEU A 268 -5.46 27.71 44.93
N TRP A 269 -6.76 27.47 44.79
CA TRP A 269 -7.62 28.28 43.93
C TRP A 269 -7.60 29.77 44.31
N LYS A 270 -7.50 30.06 45.62
CA LYS A 270 -7.47 31.43 46.15
C LYS A 270 -6.10 32.09 46.00
N SER A 271 -5.02 31.32 45.81
CA SER A 271 -3.66 31.86 45.74
C SER A 271 -3.22 32.25 44.33
N ARG A 272 -4.06 32.08 43.30
CA ARG A 272 -3.75 32.46 41.91
C ARG A 272 -3.36 33.94 41.76
N SER A 273 -2.55 34.23 40.74
CA SER A 273 -2.26 35.59 40.32
C SER A 273 -3.46 36.28 39.66
N ASP A 274 -3.35 37.59 39.46
CA ASP A 274 -4.36 38.40 38.75
C ASP A 274 -4.59 37.95 37.29
N ILE A 275 -3.63 37.25 36.69
CA ILE A 275 -3.75 36.67 35.34
C ILE A 275 -4.18 35.19 35.35
N GLY A 276 -4.54 34.66 36.52
CA GLY A 276 -5.13 33.33 36.69
C GLY A 276 -4.13 32.16 36.80
N LEU A 277 -2.82 32.43 36.82
CA LEU A 277 -1.79 31.40 36.92
C LEU A 277 -1.42 31.09 38.38
N VAL A 278 -0.85 29.90 38.59
CA VAL A 278 -0.24 29.45 39.86
C VAL A 278 1.26 29.32 39.68
N GLY A 279 2.03 29.63 40.73
CA GLY A 279 3.47 29.40 40.72
C GLY A 279 3.80 27.92 40.94
N ASN A 280 5.09 27.64 41.10
CA ASN A 280 5.59 26.27 41.27
C ASN A 280 5.63 25.84 42.74
N HIS A 281 6.06 26.72 43.67
CA HIS A 281 6.15 26.43 45.11
C HIS A 281 5.53 27.53 45.96
N ILE A 282 4.79 27.14 46.99
CA ILE A 282 4.04 28.01 47.89
C ILE A 282 4.32 27.66 49.34
N ASP A 283 4.38 28.67 50.21
CA ASP A 283 4.39 28.49 51.65
C ASP A 283 2.96 28.19 52.12
N VAL A 284 2.73 26.98 52.63
CA VAL A 284 1.40 26.45 52.99
C VAL A 284 0.84 27.04 54.28
N VAL A 285 1.65 27.75 55.06
CA VAL A 285 1.18 28.41 56.28
C VAL A 285 0.69 29.82 55.97
N THR A 286 1.43 30.54 55.12
CA THR A 286 1.18 31.96 54.80
C THR A 286 0.42 32.18 53.48
N GLY A 287 0.40 31.18 52.59
CA GLY A 287 -0.18 31.26 51.24
C GLY A 287 0.65 32.09 50.24
N LYS A 288 1.93 32.35 50.52
CA LYS A 288 2.81 33.16 49.65
C LYS A 288 3.64 32.29 48.71
N TRP A 289 3.69 32.66 47.43
CA TRP A 289 4.51 31.99 46.42
C TRP A 289 6.00 32.24 46.63
N VAL A 290 6.78 31.16 46.74
CA VAL A 290 8.25 31.17 46.88
C VAL A 290 8.93 30.97 45.52
N ALA A 291 8.34 30.14 44.65
CA ALA A 291 8.75 30.02 43.25
C ALA A 291 7.59 30.42 42.33
N GLN A 292 7.78 31.51 41.59
CA GLN A 292 6.72 32.21 40.84
C GLN A 292 6.70 31.87 39.34
N ASP A 293 7.53 30.93 38.92
CA ASP A 293 7.45 30.36 37.58
C ASP A 293 6.20 29.49 37.46
N ALA A 294 5.43 29.72 36.42
CA ALA A 294 4.18 29.04 36.09
C ALA A 294 4.35 28.29 34.78
N GLY A 295 3.81 27.08 34.74
CA GLY A 295 3.85 26.19 33.59
C GLY A 295 2.92 25.01 33.81
N ILE A 296 3.01 24.02 32.94
CA ILE A 296 2.23 22.78 33.05
C ILE A 296 3.09 21.59 33.50
N GLY A 297 4.41 21.78 33.68
CA GLY A 297 5.36 20.71 33.98
C GLY A 297 5.59 20.45 35.46
N ALA A 298 6.80 20.02 35.78
CA ALA A 298 7.19 19.46 37.07
C ALA A 298 6.75 20.32 38.27
N GLY A 299 6.00 19.73 39.20
CA GLY A 299 5.54 20.40 40.42
C GLY A 299 4.26 21.20 40.26
N VAL A 300 3.64 21.22 39.06
CA VAL A 300 2.31 21.79 38.81
C VAL A 300 1.42 20.79 38.06
N ASP A 301 1.98 20.00 37.16
CA ASP A 301 1.36 18.94 36.37
C ASP A 301 0.05 18.32 36.93
N SER A 302 0.19 17.44 37.91
CA SER A 302 -0.89 16.59 38.41
C SER A 302 -2.00 17.36 39.13
N TYR A 303 -1.78 18.62 39.51
CA TYR A 303 -2.86 19.48 39.99
C TYR A 303 -3.92 19.70 38.91
N PHE A 304 -3.50 20.06 37.68
CA PHE A 304 -4.44 20.24 36.58
C PHE A 304 -5.06 18.92 36.15
N GLU A 305 -4.28 17.85 36.16
CA GLU A 305 -4.76 16.50 35.89
C GLU A 305 -5.89 16.11 36.85
N TYR A 306 -5.73 16.32 38.15
CA TYR A 306 -6.69 15.92 39.18
C TYR A 306 -7.94 16.80 39.20
N LEU A 307 -7.86 18.06 38.75
CA LEU A 307 -9.08 18.84 38.53
C LEU A 307 -9.97 18.20 37.47
N VAL A 308 -9.40 17.68 36.37
CA VAL A 308 -10.18 17.01 35.32
C VAL A 308 -10.57 15.59 35.72
N LYS A 309 -9.62 14.76 36.16
CA LYS A 309 -9.89 13.37 36.56
C LYS A 309 -10.85 13.32 37.75
N GLY A 310 -10.68 14.19 38.75
CA GLY A 310 -11.60 14.33 39.88
C GLY A 310 -12.98 14.83 39.46
N ALA A 311 -13.07 15.82 38.54
CA ALA A 311 -14.36 16.26 38.00
C ALA A 311 -15.12 15.13 37.28
N ILE A 312 -14.42 14.29 36.52
CA ILE A 312 -15.02 13.15 35.83
C ILE A 312 -15.45 12.08 36.82
N LEU A 313 -14.57 11.68 37.75
CA LEU A 313 -14.83 10.64 38.75
C LEU A 313 -16.02 10.99 39.65
N LEU A 314 -16.04 12.22 40.15
CA LEU A 314 -17.03 12.69 41.14
C LEU A 314 -18.24 13.38 40.49
N GLN A 315 -18.25 13.51 39.16
CA GLN A 315 -19.22 14.33 38.41
C GLN A 315 -19.31 15.77 38.92
N ASP A 316 -18.16 16.34 39.29
CA ASP A 316 -18.06 17.62 39.98
C ASP A 316 -17.83 18.78 39.00
N LYS A 317 -18.85 19.63 38.87
CA LYS A 317 -18.81 20.81 38.01
C LYS A 317 -17.90 21.92 38.52
N GLU A 318 -17.68 22.03 39.84
CA GLU A 318 -16.79 23.04 40.43
C GLU A 318 -15.35 22.76 40.00
N LEU A 319 -14.89 21.51 40.10
CA LEU A 319 -13.54 21.10 39.68
C LEU A 319 -13.30 21.33 38.18
N MET A 320 -14.27 20.95 37.34
CA MET A 320 -14.17 21.20 35.89
C MET A 320 -14.12 22.70 35.58
N SER A 321 -14.96 23.50 36.25
CA SER A 321 -14.95 24.96 36.09
C SER A 321 -13.61 25.56 36.50
N MET A 322 -12.99 25.02 37.56
CA MET A 322 -11.67 25.47 37.98
C MET A 322 -10.61 25.21 36.90
N PHE A 323 -10.58 23.99 36.36
CA PHE A 323 -9.66 23.64 35.29
C PHE A 323 -9.86 24.49 34.02
N LEU A 324 -11.11 24.72 33.58
CA LEU A 324 -11.37 25.49 32.37
C LEU A 324 -10.85 26.93 32.45
N GLU A 325 -10.93 27.56 33.63
CA GLU A 325 -10.33 28.88 33.87
C GLU A 325 -8.80 28.84 33.81
N TYR A 326 -8.16 27.81 34.38
CA TYR A 326 -6.72 27.62 34.24
C TYR A 326 -6.30 27.37 32.80
N ASN A 327 -6.99 26.49 32.08
CA ASN A 327 -6.71 26.18 30.68
C ASN A 327 -6.78 27.44 29.81
N LYS A 328 -7.73 28.33 30.08
CA LYS A 328 -7.82 29.64 29.42
C LYS A 328 -6.58 30.50 29.70
N ALA A 329 -6.12 30.58 30.95
CA ALA A 329 -4.91 31.34 31.30
C ALA A 329 -3.64 30.72 30.66
N ILE A 330 -3.49 29.41 30.74
CA ILE A 330 -2.38 28.64 30.15
C ILE A 330 -2.31 28.90 28.64
N ARG A 331 -3.43 28.75 27.92
CA ARG A 331 -3.48 29.03 26.47
C ARG A 331 -3.10 30.45 26.10
N ASN A 332 -3.42 31.43 26.95
CA ASN A 332 -3.15 32.84 26.68
C ASN A 332 -1.70 33.24 26.96
N TYR A 333 -1.06 32.62 27.96
CA TYR A 333 0.23 33.10 28.46
C TYR A 333 1.38 32.10 28.30
N THR A 334 1.13 30.80 28.25
CA THR A 334 2.19 29.78 28.21
C THR A 334 2.32 29.12 26.84
N ARG A 335 1.31 29.17 25.97
CA ARG A 335 1.32 28.49 24.66
C ARG A 335 2.02 29.31 23.57
N PHE A 336 3.08 28.76 22.96
CA PHE A 336 3.84 29.34 21.84
C PHE A 336 4.14 28.26 20.79
N ASP A 337 3.66 28.42 19.56
CA ASP A 337 3.90 27.47 18.45
C ASP A 337 3.65 26.00 18.83
N ASP A 338 2.52 25.74 19.49
CA ASP A 338 2.10 24.41 20.01
C ASP A 338 3.00 23.80 21.11
N TRP A 339 3.94 24.58 21.65
CA TRP A 339 4.67 24.32 22.91
C TRP A 339 4.06 25.07 24.09
N TYR A 340 4.32 24.58 25.31
CA TYR A 340 3.92 25.24 26.55
C TYR A 340 5.17 25.63 27.35
N LEU A 341 5.52 26.91 27.34
CA LEU A 341 6.71 27.44 27.99
C LEU A 341 6.45 27.87 29.43
N TRP A 342 7.50 27.88 30.23
CA TRP A 342 7.45 28.43 31.58
C TRP A 342 7.48 29.95 31.54
N VAL A 343 6.60 30.59 32.31
CA VAL A 343 6.41 32.04 32.38
C VAL A 343 6.34 32.53 33.81
N GLN A 344 6.60 33.81 34.02
CA GLN A 344 6.39 34.43 35.33
C GLN A 344 4.88 34.60 35.61
N MET A 345 4.40 34.08 36.74
CA MET A 345 2.96 33.91 37.01
C MET A 345 2.12 35.19 37.04
N TYR A 346 2.70 36.37 37.28
CA TYR A 346 1.99 37.65 37.35
C TYR A 346 2.06 38.44 36.04
N LYS A 347 3.06 38.19 35.19
CA LYS A 347 3.31 38.96 33.96
C LYS A 347 3.12 38.15 32.68
N GLY A 348 3.16 36.83 32.72
CA GLY A 348 3.13 35.96 31.53
C GLY A 348 4.37 36.07 30.66
N THR A 349 5.47 36.66 31.17
CA THR A 349 6.74 36.76 30.44
C THR A 349 7.49 35.43 30.53
N VAL A 350 7.96 34.91 29.39
CA VAL A 350 8.75 33.67 29.32
C VAL A 350 9.95 33.76 30.28
N SER A 351 10.01 32.82 31.23
CA SER A 351 11.13 32.68 32.16
C SER A 351 12.08 31.58 31.71
N MET A 352 11.55 30.45 31.21
CA MET A 352 12.35 29.36 30.66
C MET A 352 11.73 28.81 29.36
N PRO A 353 12.44 28.90 28.22
CA PRO A 353 11.95 28.36 26.95
C PRO A 353 12.29 26.87 26.81
N VAL A 354 11.87 26.06 27.79
CA VAL A 354 12.16 24.62 27.85
C VAL A 354 10.87 23.80 27.86
N PHE A 355 10.93 22.61 27.29
CA PHE A 355 9.97 21.53 27.48
C PHE A 355 10.53 20.56 28.51
N GLN A 356 9.72 20.17 29.49
CA GLN A 356 10.07 19.13 30.46
C GLN A 356 9.35 17.82 30.09
N SER A 357 10.02 16.68 30.23
CA SER A 357 9.45 15.35 29.92
C SER A 357 8.07 15.12 30.56
N LEU A 358 7.88 15.59 31.80
CA LEU A 358 6.63 15.52 32.55
C LEU A 358 5.47 16.26 31.88
N GLU A 359 5.71 17.29 31.08
CA GLU A 359 4.66 18.04 30.37
C GLU A 359 3.94 17.20 29.30
N ALA A 360 4.51 16.03 28.95
CA ALA A 360 3.95 15.14 27.95
C ALA A 360 2.61 14.48 28.34
N TYR A 361 2.10 14.66 29.57
CA TYR A 361 0.75 14.24 29.98
C TYR A 361 -0.36 15.13 29.41
N TRP A 362 -0.01 16.39 29.07
CA TRP A 362 -0.97 17.43 28.73
C TRP A 362 -1.84 17.11 27.50
N PRO A 363 -1.30 16.54 26.41
CA PRO A 363 -2.13 16.08 25.29
C PRO A 363 -3.19 15.05 25.70
N GLY A 364 -2.84 14.10 26.58
CA GLY A 364 -3.79 13.15 27.15
C GLY A 364 -4.91 13.86 27.91
N LEU A 365 -4.56 14.82 28.76
CA LEU A 365 -5.53 15.64 29.48
C LEU A 365 -6.45 16.46 28.56
N GLN A 366 -5.89 17.07 27.51
CA GLN A 366 -6.64 17.79 26.48
C GLN A 366 -7.61 16.86 25.74
N SER A 367 -7.23 15.61 25.49
CA SER A 367 -8.11 14.65 24.84
C SER A 367 -9.32 14.28 25.71
N LEU A 368 -9.14 14.18 27.03
CA LEU A 368 -10.22 13.89 28.00
C LEU A 368 -11.31 14.97 28.02
N ILE A 369 -10.96 16.22 27.73
CA ILE A 369 -11.90 17.34 27.64
C ILE A 369 -12.41 17.58 26.20
N GLY A 370 -12.02 16.73 25.24
CA GLY A 370 -12.43 16.80 23.84
C GLY A 370 -11.63 17.78 22.96
N ASP A 371 -10.49 18.29 23.42
CA ASP A 371 -9.61 19.21 22.68
C ASP A 371 -8.58 18.44 21.82
N ILE A 372 -9.08 17.61 20.90
CA ILE A 372 -8.29 16.64 20.13
C ILE A 372 -7.27 17.32 19.20
N ASP A 373 -7.66 18.38 18.50
CA ASP A 373 -6.80 19.02 17.49
C ASP A 373 -5.54 19.65 18.11
N ASN A 374 -5.69 20.32 19.26
CA ASN A 374 -4.56 20.91 19.95
C ASN A 374 -3.69 19.83 20.61
N ALA A 375 -4.33 18.80 21.18
CA ALA A 375 -3.63 17.67 21.76
C ALA A 375 -2.73 16.99 20.73
N MET A 376 -3.24 16.71 19.52
CA MET A 376 -2.45 16.05 18.48
C MET A 376 -1.24 16.88 18.04
N ARG A 377 -1.39 18.20 17.88
CA ARG A 377 -0.27 19.07 17.48
C ARG A 377 0.85 19.09 18.53
N THR A 378 0.48 19.27 19.79
CA THR A 378 1.44 19.25 20.90
C THR A 378 2.08 17.86 21.06
N PHE A 379 1.29 16.80 20.94
CA PHE A 379 1.78 15.42 20.97
C PHE A 379 2.83 15.15 19.89
N LEU A 380 2.58 15.58 18.65
CA LEU A 380 3.53 15.39 17.54
C LEU A 380 4.87 16.10 17.81
N ASN A 381 4.85 17.32 18.37
CA ASN A 381 6.07 18.01 18.80
C ASN A 381 6.87 17.18 19.82
N TYR A 382 6.19 16.60 20.81
CA TYR A 382 6.83 15.77 21.84
C TYR A 382 7.33 14.43 21.27
N TYR A 383 6.59 13.82 20.33
CA TYR A 383 7.02 12.61 19.64
C TYR A 383 8.28 12.85 18.79
N THR A 384 8.42 14.01 18.15
CA THR A 384 9.66 14.36 17.45
C THR A 384 10.87 14.37 18.40
N VAL A 385 10.71 14.89 19.63
CA VAL A 385 11.77 14.83 20.64
C VAL A 385 12.09 13.37 21.03
N TRP A 386 11.07 12.51 21.18
CA TRP A 386 11.29 11.09 21.44
C TRP A 386 12.11 10.44 20.32
N LYS A 387 11.75 10.67 19.05
CA LYS A 387 12.48 10.14 17.88
C LYS A 387 13.94 10.60 17.88
N GLN A 388 14.20 11.86 18.24
CA GLN A 388 15.55 12.42 18.28
C GLN A 388 16.47 11.72 19.29
N PHE A 389 15.95 11.33 20.47
CA PHE A 389 16.78 10.83 21.58
C PHE A 389 16.52 9.36 21.98
N GLY A 390 15.49 8.71 21.42
CA GLY A 390 15.02 7.38 21.87
C GLY A 390 14.29 7.40 23.21
N GLY A 391 13.80 8.56 23.63
CA GLY A 391 13.15 8.83 24.91
C GLY A 391 13.03 10.34 25.13
N LEU A 392 12.21 10.79 26.08
CA LEU A 392 12.13 12.22 26.39
C LEU A 392 13.25 12.63 27.36
N PRO A 393 14.17 13.52 26.97
CA PRO A 393 15.11 14.08 27.94
C PRO A 393 14.33 14.85 29.00
N GLU A 394 14.85 14.88 30.22
CA GLU A 394 14.17 15.56 31.32
C GLU A 394 13.92 17.04 30.99
N PHE A 395 14.88 17.71 30.35
CA PHE A 395 14.75 19.08 29.86
C PHE A 395 15.23 19.21 28.41
N TYR A 396 14.36 19.73 27.55
CA TYR A 396 14.64 20.07 26.16
C TYR A 396 14.57 21.58 25.96
N ASN A 397 15.65 22.18 25.47
CA ASN A 397 15.71 23.59 25.11
C ASN A 397 15.11 23.78 23.71
N ILE A 398 13.92 24.37 23.64
CA ILE A 398 13.15 24.49 22.40
C ILE A 398 13.87 25.37 21.37
N PRO A 399 14.39 26.57 21.70
CA PRO A 399 15.15 27.39 20.75
C PRO A 399 16.42 26.73 20.20
N GLN A 400 17.09 25.91 21.00
CA GLN A 400 18.35 25.25 20.61
C GLN A 400 18.13 23.90 19.93
N GLY A 401 16.96 23.29 20.09
CA GLY A 401 16.66 21.95 19.57
C GLY A 401 17.50 20.85 20.22
N TYR A 402 17.91 21.03 21.48
CA TYR A 402 18.85 20.14 22.18
C TYR A 402 18.55 20.05 23.68
N THR A 403 19.19 19.10 24.37
CA THR A 403 19.02 18.88 25.81
C THR A 403 19.70 19.96 26.65
N VAL A 404 19.23 20.15 27.88
CA VAL A 404 19.88 21.03 28.88
C VAL A 404 20.94 20.25 29.65
N GLU A 405 22.09 20.87 29.89
CA GLU A 405 23.22 20.25 30.61
C GLU A 405 22.79 19.70 31.98
N LYS A 406 23.19 18.45 32.29
CA LYS A 406 22.84 17.69 33.51
C LYS A 406 21.38 17.27 33.62
N ARG A 407 20.56 17.51 32.58
CA ARG A 407 19.13 17.16 32.50
C ARG A 407 18.81 16.45 31.18
N GLU A 408 19.79 15.78 30.60
CA GLU A 408 19.69 15.08 29.31
C GLU A 408 19.05 13.71 29.45
N GLY A 409 18.99 13.15 30.65
CA GLY A 409 18.57 11.77 30.86
C GLY A 409 17.07 11.53 30.68
N TYR A 410 16.72 10.32 30.23
CA TYR A 410 15.33 9.82 30.21
C TYR A 410 15.14 8.80 31.35
N PRO A 411 14.42 9.16 32.43
CA PRO A 411 14.24 8.32 33.61
C PRO A 411 13.03 7.38 33.50
N LEU A 412 12.74 6.85 32.31
CA LEU A 412 11.68 5.84 32.09
C LEU A 412 10.25 6.35 32.38
N ARG A 413 10.00 7.60 32.00
CA ARG A 413 8.79 8.38 32.22
C ARG A 413 7.61 8.00 31.29
N PRO A 414 6.39 7.76 31.80
CA PRO A 414 5.28 7.22 31.00
C PRO A 414 4.42 8.26 30.26
N GLU A 415 4.59 9.56 30.52
CA GLU A 415 3.57 10.60 30.25
C GLU A 415 3.24 10.73 28.74
N LEU A 416 4.24 10.60 27.86
CA LEU A 416 4.00 10.61 26.41
C LEU A 416 3.21 9.36 25.95
N ILE A 417 3.52 8.21 26.53
CA ILE A 417 2.86 6.93 26.20
C ILE A 417 1.41 6.96 26.72
N GLU A 418 1.17 7.54 27.89
CA GLU A 418 -0.18 7.79 28.42
C GLU A 418 -0.99 8.68 27.47
N SER A 419 -0.43 9.82 27.05
CA SER A 419 -1.07 10.71 26.09
C SER A 419 -1.42 10.02 24.77
N ALA A 420 -0.52 9.17 24.26
CA ALA A 420 -0.76 8.40 23.06
C ALA A 420 -1.92 7.42 23.21
N MET A 421 -2.01 6.76 24.37
CA MET A 421 -3.08 5.83 24.70
C MET A 421 -4.44 6.53 24.70
N TYR A 422 -4.58 7.67 25.39
CA TYR A 422 -5.83 8.43 25.41
C TYR A 422 -6.21 8.97 24.03
N LEU A 423 -5.25 9.54 23.29
CA LEU A 423 -5.49 10.00 21.93
C LEU A 423 -5.93 8.85 21.03
N TYR A 424 -5.34 7.66 21.16
CA TYR A 424 -5.68 6.52 20.32
C TYR A 424 -7.08 6.01 20.63
N GLN A 425 -7.46 5.98 21.91
CA GLN A 425 -8.84 5.69 22.30
C GLN A 425 -9.84 6.70 21.73
N ALA A 426 -9.46 7.98 21.65
CA ALA A 426 -10.32 9.04 21.13
C ALA A 426 -10.43 9.07 19.59
N THR A 427 -9.35 8.74 18.87
CA THR A 427 -9.26 8.95 17.41
C THR A 427 -9.18 7.67 16.58
N GLY A 428 -8.62 6.59 17.13
CA GLY A 428 -8.25 5.39 16.37
C GLY A 428 -7.09 5.60 15.39
N ASP A 429 -6.33 6.68 15.52
CA ASP A 429 -5.25 7.05 14.60
C ASP A 429 -4.05 6.07 14.72
N PRO A 430 -3.68 5.33 13.66
CA PRO A 430 -2.60 4.35 13.70
C PRO A 430 -1.22 4.95 13.99
N THR A 431 -0.98 6.24 13.76
CA THR A 431 0.31 6.91 14.08
C THR A 431 0.62 6.82 15.58
N LEU A 432 -0.40 6.77 16.44
CA LEU A 432 -0.23 6.65 17.89
C LEU A 432 0.28 5.25 18.29
N LEU A 433 -0.05 4.22 17.51
CA LEU A 433 0.51 2.88 17.68
C LEU A 433 1.96 2.80 17.19
N GLU A 434 2.36 3.65 16.25
CA GLU A 434 3.77 3.77 15.84
C GLU A 434 4.65 4.31 16.97
N LEU A 435 4.19 5.31 17.73
CA LEU A 435 4.87 5.69 18.97
C LEU A 435 4.94 4.50 19.93
N GLY A 436 3.84 3.75 20.10
CA GLY A 436 3.82 2.58 20.98
C GLY A 436 4.91 1.55 20.62
N ARG A 437 5.06 1.26 19.33
CA ARG A 437 6.18 0.46 18.80
C ARG A 437 7.53 1.09 19.15
N ASP A 438 7.73 2.34 18.75
CA ASP A 438 9.02 3.02 18.87
C ASP A 438 9.44 3.11 20.35
N ALA A 439 8.49 3.32 21.26
CA ALA A 439 8.74 3.35 22.70
C ALA A 439 9.22 1.99 23.22
N VAL A 440 8.51 0.90 22.90
CA VAL A 440 8.91 -0.47 23.27
C VAL A 440 10.31 -0.77 22.76
N GLU A 441 10.59 -0.43 21.51
CA GLU A 441 11.87 -0.71 20.88
C GLU A 441 13.01 0.12 21.45
N SER A 442 12.81 1.43 21.64
CA SER A 442 13.83 2.30 22.24
C SER A 442 14.12 1.93 23.68
N ILE A 443 13.10 1.67 24.51
CA ILE A 443 13.28 1.29 25.92
C ILE A 443 14.00 -0.06 26.01
N GLU A 444 13.55 -1.07 25.25
CA GLU A 444 14.16 -2.40 25.30
C GLU A 444 15.62 -2.39 24.84
N LYS A 445 15.96 -1.59 23.81
CA LYS A 445 17.32 -1.57 23.27
C LYS A 445 18.26 -0.69 24.06
N ILE A 446 17.80 0.47 24.52
CA ILE A 446 18.67 1.48 25.12
C ILE A 446 18.72 1.28 26.63
N SER A 447 17.58 1.02 27.28
CA SER A 447 17.45 1.06 28.74
C SER A 447 17.64 -0.31 29.41
N LYS A 448 17.45 -1.42 28.69
CA LYS A 448 17.50 -2.77 29.29
C LYS A 448 18.92 -3.12 29.74
N VAL A 449 19.03 -3.58 30.98
CA VAL A 449 20.24 -4.12 31.61
C VAL A 449 19.91 -5.46 32.25
N ASP A 450 20.93 -6.20 32.69
CA ASP A 450 20.77 -7.58 33.17
C ASP A 450 19.70 -7.68 34.27
N CYS A 451 19.71 -6.74 35.22
CA CYS A 451 18.78 -6.73 36.34
C CYS A 451 17.54 -5.84 36.14
N GLY A 452 17.28 -5.25 34.97
CA GLY A 452 16.07 -4.44 34.78
C GLY A 452 16.18 -3.41 33.67
N PHE A 453 15.67 -2.19 33.91
CA PHE A 453 15.76 -1.07 32.97
C PHE A 453 16.32 0.16 33.68
N ALA A 454 17.37 0.77 33.14
CA ALA A 454 18.07 1.91 33.71
C ALA A 454 17.75 3.22 32.98
N THR A 455 17.89 4.34 33.68
CA THR A 455 17.81 5.69 33.11
C THR A 455 18.80 5.87 31.96
N ILE A 456 18.31 6.34 30.81
CA ILE A 456 19.17 6.65 29.66
C ILE A 456 19.87 7.98 29.94
N THR A 457 21.19 8.04 29.81
CA THR A 457 21.97 9.29 29.80
C THR A 457 22.84 9.33 28.53
N GLU A 458 23.39 10.49 28.15
CA GLU A 458 24.29 10.54 26.98
C GLU A 458 25.51 9.63 27.14
N ALA A 459 26.08 9.57 28.35
CA ALA A 459 27.19 8.67 28.68
C ALA A 459 26.77 7.19 28.52
N PHE A 460 25.58 6.84 29.01
CA PHE A 460 25.03 5.50 28.89
C PHE A 460 24.70 5.14 27.42
N LEU A 461 24.17 6.08 26.64
CA LEU A 461 23.89 5.88 25.22
C LEU A 461 25.19 5.61 24.43
N LYS A 462 26.30 6.31 24.75
CA LYS A 462 27.64 6.03 24.19
C LYS A 462 28.17 4.65 24.54
N GLU A 463 27.91 4.18 25.75
CA GLU A 463 28.26 2.82 26.18
C GLU A 463 27.43 1.77 25.42
N ARG A 464 26.12 2.00 25.31
CA ARG A 464 25.19 1.13 24.60
C ARG A 464 25.47 1.05 23.11
N ASP A 465 25.78 2.18 22.46
CA ASP A 465 26.22 2.24 21.06
C ASP A 465 27.44 1.33 20.80
N LYS A 466 28.43 1.36 21.71
CA LYS A 466 29.61 0.46 21.63
C LYS A 466 29.23 -1.01 21.82
N GLN A 467 28.38 -1.31 22.80
CA GLN A 467 27.97 -2.68 23.12
C GLN A 467 27.10 -3.30 22.01
N ALA A 468 26.14 -2.53 21.51
CA ALA A 468 25.20 -2.93 20.47
C ALA A 468 25.74 -2.76 19.05
N LYS A 469 26.94 -2.18 18.91
CA LYS A 469 27.64 -1.93 17.64
C LYS A 469 26.81 -1.09 16.66
N TRP A 470 26.17 -0.02 17.14
CA TRP A 470 25.37 0.90 16.29
C TRP A 470 26.23 1.90 15.50
N ASN A 471 27.55 1.74 15.51
CA ASN A 471 28.50 2.49 14.70
C ASN A 471 28.42 4.02 14.87
N GLY A 472 27.93 4.51 16.01
CA GLY A 472 27.80 5.94 16.28
C GLY A 472 26.59 6.62 15.63
N ILE A 473 25.71 5.88 14.94
CA ILE A 473 24.56 6.44 14.20
C ILE A 473 23.68 7.34 15.08
N PRO A 474 23.29 6.96 16.31
CA PRO A 474 22.45 7.82 17.15
C PRO A 474 23.12 9.18 17.47
N LEU A 475 24.43 9.17 17.75
CA LEU A 475 25.20 10.38 18.06
C LEU A 475 25.41 11.26 16.81
N LEU A 476 25.59 10.65 15.65
CA LEU A 476 25.68 11.36 14.37
C LEU A 476 24.33 12.02 14.01
N LEU A 477 23.21 11.34 14.25
CA LEU A 477 21.87 11.91 14.06
C LEU A 477 21.59 13.08 14.99
N GLN A 478 21.99 12.99 16.27
CA GLN A 478 21.89 14.12 17.20
C GLN A 478 22.70 15.34 16.71
N LYS A 479 23.93 15.11 16.22
CA LYS A 479 24.74 16.18 15.59
C LYS A 479 24.06 16.73 14.33
N LEU A 480 23.48 15.86 13.50
CA LEU A 480 22.80 16.26 12.27
C LEU A 480 21.60 17.17 12.59
N TYR A 481 20.79 16.81 13.59
CA TYR A 481 19.65 17.59 14.05
C TYR A 481 20.05 19.01 14.46
N VAL A 482 21.09 19.17 15.30
CA VAL A 482 21.62 20.47 15.72
C VAL A 482 22.08 21.32 14.52
N ASN A 483 22.73 20.69 13.55
CA ASN A 483 23.24 21.40 12.37
C ASN A 483 22.17 21.63 11.28
N SER A 484 20.98 21.03 11.40
CA SER A 484 19.87 21.20 10.47
C SER A 484 18.92 22.36 10.80
N GLN A 485 19.11 23.02 11.96
CA GLN A 485 18.28 24.13 12.45
C GLN A 485 18.23 25.34 11.49
N PRO A 486 17.21 26.23 11.55
CA PRO A 486 16.93 27.23 10.51
C PRO A 486 18.08 28.22 10.21
N ASN A 487 18.99 28.41 11.16
CA ASN A 487 20.12 29.35 11.06
C ASN A 487 21.49 28.64 10.90
N SER A 488 21.49 27.31 10.76
CA SER A 488 22.72 26.51 10.72
C SER A 488 23.31 26.39 9.32
N ASP A 489 24.59 26.04 9.24
CA ASP A 489 25.32 25.86 7.99
C ASP A 489 25.17 24.42 7.46
N PHE A 490 24.49 24.27 6.32
CA PHE A 490 24.28 22.99 5.63
C PHE A 490 25.59 22.26 5.27
N SER A 491 26.74 22.94 5.21
CA SER A 491 28.04 22.29 4.97
C SER A 491 28.36 21.24 6.05
N LYS A 492 27.96 21.50 7.30
CA LYS A 492 28.14 20.57 8.42
C LYS A 492 27.19 19.38 8.32
N CYS A 493 25.94 19.59 7.90
CA CYS A 493 25.01 18.49 7.62
C CYS A 493 25.59 17.55 6.56
N GLN A 494 26.16 18.10 5.48
CA GLN A 494 26.77 17.30 4.43
C GLN A 494 27.97 16.48 4.95
N SER A 495 28.81 17.05 5.81
CA SER A 495 29.92 16.30 6.42
C SER A 495 29.42 15.10 7.23
N ILE A 496 28.35 15.27 8.00
CA ILE A 496 27.78 14.21 8.84
C ILE A 496 27.13 13.13 7.97
N LEU A 497 26.38 13.50 6.93
CA LEU A 497 25.78 12.53 6.01
C LEU A 497 26.83 11.71 5.25
N LYS A 498 28.00 12.27 4.97
CA LYS A 498 29.13 11.52 4.39
C LYS A 498 29.73 10.48 5.34
N GLU A 499 29.59 10.65 6.65
CA GLU A 499 29.96 9.64 7.64
C GLU A 499 28.88 8.53 7.74
N ILE A 500 27.60 8.89 7.62
CA ILE A 500 26.47 7.94 7.71
C ILE A 500 26.32 7.10 6.43
N SER A 501 26.40 7.72 5.25
CA SER A 501 26.08 7.10 3.97
C SER A 501 26.80 5.76 3.68
N PRO A 502 28.12 5.62 3.94
CA PRO A 502 28.83 4.36 3.74
C PRO A 502 28.32 3.22 4.64
N LEU A 503 27.92 3.51 5.87
CA LEU A 503 27.43 2.53 6.84
C LEU A 503 26.11 1.88 6.38
N LEU A 504 25.24 2.67 5.74
CA LEU A 504 23.93 2.22 5.27
C LEU A 504 24.01 1.62 3.86
N SER A 505 24.90 2.14 3.02
CA SER A 505 25.05 1.64 1.64
C SER A 505 25.66 0.24 1.59
N MET A 506 26.63 -0.06 2.45
CA MET A 506 27.23 -1.39 2.53
C MET A 506 26.21 -2.45 2.94
N GLU A 507 25.32 -2.12 3.87
CA GLU A 507 24.22 -2.98 4.31
C GLU A 507 23.19 -3.23 3.20
N ALA A 508 22.79 -2.17 2.50
CA ALA A 508 21.88 -2.30 1.36
C ALA A 508 22.46 -3.16 0.23
N MET A 509 23.78 -3.08 -0.01
CA MET A 509 24.45 -3.97 -0.97
C MET A 509 24.36 -5.44 -0.55
N VAL A 510 24.69 -5.76 0.71
CA VAL A 510 24.60 -7.14 1.23
C VAL A 510 23.18 -7.68 1.14
N PHE A 511 22.18 -6.86 1.48
CA PHE A 511 20.76 -7.23 1.45
C PHE A 511 20.26 -7.61 0.05
N VAL A 512 20.76 -6.95 -1.01
CA VAL A 512 20.36 -7.20 -2.40
C VAL A 512 21.11 -8.39 -3.02
N THR A 513 22.34 -8.68 -2.58
CA THR A 513 23.21 -9.70 -3.22
C THR A 513 23.09 -11.10 -2.62
N GLU A 514 22.71 -11.26 -1.36
CA GLU A 514 22.56 -12.58 -0.73
C GLU A 514 21.11 -13.04 -0.82
N GLU A 515 20.84 -14.23 -1.40
CA GLU A 515 19.56 -14.94 -1.17
C GLU A 515 19.30 -14.91 0.33
N ARG A 516 18.11 -14.48 0.78
CA ARG A 516 17.66 -14.38 2.18
C ARG A 516 17.96 -15.66 3.01
N LYS A 517 19.21 -15.93 3.32
CA LYS A 517 19.72 -17.06 4.09
C LYS A 517 20.62 -16.46 5.14
N PHE A 518 20.03 -16.30 6.32
CA PHE A 518 20.73 -16.26 7.60
C PHE A 518 21.91 -15.28 7.69
N SER A 519 21.65 -13.98 7.67
CA SER A 519 22.51 -13.02 8.38
C SER A 519 22.04 -12.89 9.83
N GLN A 520 22.32 -13.95 10.61
CA GLN A 520 22.09 -14.02 12.05
C GLN A 520 23.21 -13.34 12.87
N GLU A 521 24.09 -12.55 12.25
CA GLU A 521 25.34 -12.07 12.92
C GLU A 521 25.42 -10.56 13.20
N SER A 522 24.42 -9.75 12.83
CA SER A 522 24.24 -8.40 13.40
C SER A 522 22.88 -8.31 14.07
N THR A 523 22.85 -8.08 15.38
CA THR A 523 21.60 -8.09 16.15
C THR A 523 20.62 -7.02 15.68
N PHE A 524 21.10 -5.95 15.01
CA PHE A 524 20.28 -4.88 14.43
C PHE A 524 20.97 -4.24 13.21
N PRO A 525 20.26 -4.05 12.06
CA PRO A 525 20.79 -3.32 10.91
C PRO A 525 20.97 -1.81 11.19
N ASN A 526 21.97 -1.18 10.57
CA ASN A 526 22.25 0.26 10.63
C ASN A 526 21.09 1.09 10.07
N THR A 527 20.45 0.64 8.98
CA THR A 527 19.30 1.35 8.38
C THR A 527 18.11 1.42 9.33
N TYR A 528 17.84 0.33 10.04
CA TYR A 528 16.81 0.28 11.06
C TYR A 528 17.15 1.15 12.29
N THR A 529 18.42 1.17 12.70
CA THR A 529 18.88 2.07 13.77
C THR A 529 18.73 3.53 13.36
N PHE A 530 19.05 3.86 12.10
CA PHE A 530 18.88 5.20 11.55
C PHE A 530 17.42 5.65 11.57
N ASP A 531 16.48 4.80 11.18
CA ASP A 531 15.04 5.09 11.21
C ASP A 531 14.46 5.19 12.64
N LEU A 532 14.90 4.30 13.55
CA LEU A 532 14.45 4.30 14.95
C LEU A 532 14.69 5.67 15.61
N PHE A 533 15.87 6.26 15.37
CA PHE A 533 16.27 7.57 15.88
C PHE A 533 15.83 8.75 14.96
N GLY A 534 14.79 8.55 14.13
CA GLY A 534 14.15 9.62 13.35
C GLY A 534 14.95 10.12 12.14
N GLY A 535 15.95 9.35 11.68
CA GLY A 535 16.80 9.75 10.56
C GLY A 535 16.02 9.97 9.26
N VAL A 536 15.02 9.14 8.96
CA VAL A 536 14.17 9.29 7.76
C VAL A 536 13.39 10.60 7.81
N ASP A 537 12.71 10.88 8.91
CA ASP A 537 11.91 12.11 9.10
C ASP A 537 12.79 13.36 8.99
N LEU A 538 13.97 13.33 9.61
CA LEU A 538 14.95 14.41 9.56
C LEU A 538 15.45 14.68 8.14
N LEU A 539 15.72 13.64 7.35
CA LEU A 539 16.12 13.81 5.95
C LEU A 539 15.00 14.42 5.10
N VAL A 540 13.75 14.00 5.32
CA VAL A 540 12.60 14.60 4.64
C VAL A 540 12.44 16.07 5.02
N GLU A 541 12.59 16.42 6.30
CA GLU A 541 12.55 17.81 6.76
C GLU A 541 13.67 18.65 6.12
N ILE A 542 14.91 18.15 6.12
CA ILE A 542 16.06 18.81 5.49
C ILE A 542 15.75 19.07 4.01
N LEU A 543 15.27 18.06 3.27
CA LEU A 543 14.96 18.18 1.85
C LEU A 543 13.85 19.20 1.58
N MET A 544 12.77 19.18 2.37
CA MET A 544 11.59 20.02 2.14
C MET A 544 11.72 21.45 2.71
N ARG A 545 12.76 21.75 3.49
CA ARG A 545 12.97 23.06 4.14
C ARG A 545 12.91 24.28 3.22
N PRO A 546 13.46 24.26 1.98
CA PRO A 546 13.38 25.39 1.06
C PRO A 546 11.95 25.75 0.63
N THR A 547 11.02 24.81 0.79
CA THR A 547 9.59 24.95 0.48
C THR A 547 8.78 25.48 1.67
N LEU A 548 9.26 25.29 2.90
CA LEU A 548 8.56 25.61 4.15
C LEU A 548 8.89 27.00 4.72
N THR A 549 9.97 27.66 4.27
CA THR A 549 10.46 28.92 4.85
C THR A 549 9.93 30.16 4.11
N THR A 550 9.16 30.99 4.81
CA THR A 550 8.65 32.30 4.35
C THR A 550 9.68 33.44 4.43
N GLN A 551 10.95 33.14 4.77
CA GLN A 551 11.98 34.16 4.96
C GLN A 551 12.54 34.72 3.64
N LYS A 552 12.93 36.01 3.67
CA LYS A 552 13.42 36.82 2.53
C LYS A 552 14.72 36.33 1.86
N LYS A 553 15.41 35.30 2.40
CA LYS A 553 16.57 34.63 1.78
C LYS A 553 16.31 33.12 1.76
N LYS A 554 15.94 32.58 0.60
CA LYS A 554 15.92 31.12 0.39
C LYS A 554 17.35 30.59 0.51
N GLN A 555 17.68 29.86 1.58
CA GLN A 555 18.91 29.08 1.62
C GLN A 555 18.79 27.95 0.58
N LYS A 556 19.72 27.91 -0.37
CA LYS A 556 19.75 26.89 -1.41
C LYS A 556 20.54 25.68 -0.90
N ILE A 557 19.88 24.53 -0.78
CA ILE A 557 20.52 23.25 -0.50
C ILE A 557 21.43 22.89 -1.68
N SER A 558 22.62 22.35 -1.42
CA SER A 558 23.54 21.92 -2.48
C SER A 558 23.03 20.65 -3.18
N ASP A 559 23.36 20.49 -4.46
CA ASP A 559 23.00 19.28 -5.22
C ASP A 559 23.56 18.02 -4.56
N ASP A 560 24.79 18.12 -4.03
CA ASP A 560 25.46 17.01 -3.36
C ASP A 560 24.76 16.62 -2.05
N LEU A 561 24.32 17.59 -1.24
CA LEU A 561 23.55 17.32 -0.02
C LEU A 561 22.20 16.66 -0.36
N THR A 562 21.54 17.13 -1.42
CA THR A 562 20.28 16.54 -1.90
C THR A 562 20.50 15.09 -2.34
N LYS A 563 21.57 14.83 -3.09
CA LYS A 563 21.95 13.48 -3.53
C LYS A 563 22.24 12.55 -2.35
N ASP A 564 22.99 13.01 -1.35
CA ASP A 564 23.31 12.22 -0.15
C ASP A 564 22.03 11.86 0.63
N CYS A 565 21.09 12.79 0.80
CA CYS A 565 19.81 12.54 1.45
C CYS A 565 18.97 11.50 0.68
N LEU A 566 18.80 11.68 -0.63
CA LEU A 566 18.02 10.76 -1.48
C LEU A 566 18.60 9.34 -1.47
N SER A 567 19.94 9.23 -1.51
CA SER A 567 20.63 7.93 -1.45
C SER A 567 20.41 7.21 -0.12
N ILE A 568 20.47 7.94 1.00
CA ILE A 568 20.22 7.35 2.33
C ILE A 568 18.76 6.95 2.48
N LEU A 569 17.82 7.77 2.02
CA LEU A 569 16.39 7.43 2.02
C LEU A 569 16.11 6.17 1.21
N TYR A 570 16.66 6.06 0.00
CA TYR A 570 16.54 4.88 -0.84
C TYR A 570 17.09 3.62 -0.16
N ASN A 571 18.31 3.67 0.39
CA ASN A 571 18.91 2.54 1.11
C ASN A 571 18.05 2.10 2.30
N THR A 572 17.44 3.05 3.00
CA THR A 572 16.58 2.76 4.15
C THR A 572 15.24 2.18 3.71
N CYS A 573 14.66 2.65 2.59
CA CYS A 573 13.46 2.07 1.98
C CYS A 573 13.65 0.60 1.57
N ILE A 574 14.85 0.22 1.12
CA ILE A 574 15.16 -1.16 0.74
C ILE A 574 15.28 -2.06 1.97
N CYS A 575 16.03 -1.62 2.98
CA CYS A 575 16.47 -2.49 4.07
C CYS A 575 15.52 -2.50 5.28
N THR A 576 14.68 -1.48 5.44
CA THR A 576 13.84 -1.31 6.64
C THR A 576 12.37 -1.38 6.29
N ASP A 577 11.71 -2.43 6.78
CA ASP A 577 10.29 -2.66 6.56
C ASP A 577 9.43 -1.48 7.04
N GLY A 578 8.45 -1.11 6.21
CA GLY A 578 7.47 -0.06 6.52
C GLY A 578 7.91 1.37 6.21
N VAL A 579 9.19 1.65 5.98
CA VAL A 579 9.68 3.01 5.65
C VAL A 579 9.08 3.53 4.35
N THR A 580 9.15 2.74 3.27
CA THR A 580 8.60 3.10 1.96
C THR A 580 7.10 3.40 2.03
N LYS A 581 6.36 2.64 2.86
CA LYS A 581 4.92 2.84 3.06
C LYS A 581 4.62 4.16 3.79
N ARG A 582 5.36 4.49 4.86
CA ARG A 582 5.22 5.77 5.56
C ARG A 582 5.53 6.96 4.64
N LEU A 583 6.56 6.85 3.81
CA LEU A 583 6.86 7.86 2.79
C LEU A 583 5.76 7.97 1.72
N ALA A 584 5.14 6.85 1.34
CA ALA A 584 4.03 6.82 0.39
C ALA A 584 2.75 7.48 0.92
N GLU A 585 2.51 7.46 2.23
CA GLU A 585 1.38 8.12 2.89
C GLU A 585 1.54 9.66 2.88
N ARG A 586 2.78 10.16 2.76
CA ARG A 586 3.09 11.58 2.66
C ARG A 586 2.96 12.14 1.25
N ASN A 587 1.74 12.46 0.84
CA ASN A 587 1.44 13.06 -0.46
C ASN A 587 2.25 14.34 -0.75
N ASP A 588 2.46 15.17 0.28
CA ASP A 588 3.26 16.40 0.17
C ASP A 588 4.73 16.13 -0.18
N PHE A 589 5.32 15.10 0.42
CA PHE A 589 6.68 14.67 0.12
C PHE A 589 6.78 14.04 -1.28
N VAL A 590 5.83 13.18 -1.66
CA VAL A 590 5.79 12.57 -2.99
C VAL A 590 5.71 13.64 -4.08
N LEU A 591 4.83 14.64 -3.93
CA LEU A 591 4.72 15.76 -4.86
C LEU A 591 6.00 16.62 -4.89
N PHE A 592 6.64 16.81 -3.73
CA PHE A 592 7.91 17.51 -3.63
C PHE A 592 9.03 16.78 -4.40
N LEU A 593 9.11 15.44 -4.36
CA LEU A 593 10.11 14.67 -5.09
C LEU A 593 10.06 14.95 -6.62
N PHE A 594 8.89 15.12 -7.22
CA PHE A 594 8.79 15.49 -8.64
C PHE A 594 9.50 16.82 -8.96
N THR A 595 9.55 17.76 -8.00
CA THR A 595 10.26 19.04 -8.19
C THR A 595 11.79 18.85 -8.27
N LEU A 596 12.33 17.85 -7.56
CA LEU A 596 13.77 17.51 -7.58
C LEU A 596 14.20 16.87 -8.91
N MET A 597 13.27 16.34 -9.71
CA MET A 597 13.54 15.80 -11.04
C MET A 597 13.95 16.89 -12.05
N THR A 598 13.81 18.18 -11.74
CA THR A 598 14.38 19.25 -12.59
C THR A 598 15.92 19.23 -12.64
N ASN A 599 16.55 18.69 -11.59
CA ASN A 599 18.01 18.68 -11.47
C ASN A 599 18.60 17.38 -12.01
N ARG A 600 19.43 17.49 -13.05
CA ARG A 600 20.07 16.34 -13.71
C ARG A 600 20.91 15.49 -12.76
N LYS A 601 21.57 16.09 -11.76
CA LYS A 601 22.47 15.37 -10.84
C LYS A 601 21.74 14.46 -9.84
N THR A 602 20.48 14.77 -9.54
CA THR A 602 19.65 14.05 -8.56
C THR A 602 18.50 13.30 -9.22
N PHE A 603 18.33 13.45 -10.55
CA PHE A 603 17.20 12.94 -11.30
C PHE A 603 16.99 11.44 -11.10
N LEU A 604 18.05 10.63 -11.25
CA LEU A 604 17.92 9.18 -11.21
C LEU A 604 17.55 8.69 -9.81
N GLN A 605 18.25 9.18 -8.77
CA GLN A 605 17.94 8.84 -7.38
C GLN A 605 16.50 9.24 -7.01
N THR A 606 16.07 10.40 -7.48
CA THR A 606 14.70 10.89 -7.27
C THR A 606 13.69 9.99 -7.98
N ALA A 607 13.94 9.65 -9.25
CA ALA A 607 13.04 8.83 -10.06
C ALA A 607 12.88 7.43 -9.48
N THR A 608 13.98 6.80 -9.07
CA THR A 608 13.98 5.48 -8.42
C THR A 608 13.24 5.51 -7.08
N LEU A 609 13.46 6.52 -6.24
CA LEU A 609 12.74 6.65 -4.97
C LEU A 609 11.23 6.86 -5.19
N ILE A 610 10.83 7.67 -6.19
CA ILE A 610 9.42 7.85 -6.54
C ILE A 610 8.81 6.51 -7.01
N GLU A 611 9.52 5.77 -7.85
CA GLU A 611 9.06 4.47 -8.36
C GLU A 611 8.78 3.48 -7.21
N ASP A 612 9.71 3.33 -6.28
CA ASP A 612 9.54 2.45 -5.11
C ASP A 612 8.37 2.90 -4.22
N ILE A 613 8.26 4.20 -3.97
CA ILE A 613 7.16 4.78 -3.18
C ILE A 613 5.81 4.53 -3.85
N LEU A 614 5.72 4.76 -5.17
CA LEU A 614 4.49 4.55 -5.92
C LEU A 614 4.14 3.06 -6.05
N GLY A 615 5.14 2.17 -6.03
CA GLY A 615 4.93 0.72 -6.04
C GLY A 615 4.16 0.19 -4.83
N VAL A 616 4.30 0.82 -3.66
CA VAL A 616 3.58 0.45 -2.43
C VAL A 616 2.35 1.32 -2.14
N LYS A 617 2.16 2.40 -2.90
CA LYS A 617 1.08 3.37 -2.66
C LYS A 617 -0.27 2.80 -3.12
N LYS A 618 -1.22 2.70 -2.19
CA LYS A 618 -2.58 2.18 -2.49
C LYS A 618 -3.38 3.07 -3.43
N GLU A 619 -3.23 4.39 -3.30
CA GLU A 619 -3.97 5.37 -4.10
C GLU A 619 -3.06 5.99 -5.16
N MET A 620 -3.50 5.92 -6.43
CA MET A 620 -2.77 6.50 -7.56
C MET A 620 -2.71 8.02 -7.44
N ILE A 621 -1.50 8.59 -7.59
CA ILE A 621 -1.31 10.04 -7.59
C ILE A 621 -1.96 10.70 -8.81
N ARG A 622 -2.48 11.91 -8.65
CA ARG A 622 -2.99 12.72 -9.75
C ARG A 622 -1.85 13.58 -10.30
N LEU A 623 -1.49 13.36 -11.56
CA LEU A 623 -0.39 14.08 -12.21
C LEU A 623 -0.68 15.59 -12.33
N GLU A 624 -1.95 15.99 -12.37
CA GLU A 624 -2.35 17.41 -12.40
C GLU A 624 -2.01 18.19 -11.11
N ASP A 625 -1.83 17.48 -9.98
CA ASP A 625 -1.45 18.10 -8.71
C ASP A 625 0.06 18.45 -8.66
N ILE A 626 0.84 17.97 -9.63
CA ILE A 626 2.28 18.24 -9.71
C ILE A 626 2.49 19.67 -10.27
N PRO A 627 3.11 20.58 -9.50
CA PRO A 627 3.32 21.95 -9.94
C PRO A 627 4.20 22.02 -11.20
N ASN A 628 3.73 22.74 -12.23
CA ASN A 628 4.45 22.95 -13.49
C ASN A 628 4.87 21.65 -14.21
N LEU A 629 4.08 20.57 -14.10
CA LEU A 629 4.38 19.28 -14.75
C LEU A 629 4.75 19.42 -16.24
N ALA A 630 4.01 20.23 -17.00
CA ALA A 630 4.28 20.44 -18.42
C ALA A 630 5.69 21.01 -18.67
N THR A 631 6.12 21.98 -17.86
CA THR A 631 7.46 22.58 -17.94
C THR A 631 8.53 21.58 -17.51
N LEU A 632 8.26 20.80 -16.45
CA LEU A 632 9.15 19.75 -15.96
C LEU A 632 9.41 18.69 -17.05
N VAL A 633 8.34 18.09 -17.59
CA VAL A 633 8.44 17.06 -18.64
C VAL A 633 9.10 17.61 -19.90
N SER A 634 8.82 18.87 -20.27
CA SER A 634 9.46 19.54 -21.41
C SER A 634 10.97 19.77 -21.21
N SER A 635 11.43 19.89 -19.97
CA SER A 635 12.86 20.09 -19.65
C SER A 635 13.71 18.82 -19.72
N PHE A 636 13.08 17.65 -19.65
CA PHE A 636 13.78 16.36 -19.68
C PHE A 636 14.53 16.17 -20.99
N ASP A 637 15.75 15.64 -20.93
CA ASP A 637 16.38 15.07 -22.10
C ASP A 637 15.75 13.70 -22.48
N GLN A 638 16.34 13.02 -23.45
CA GLN A 638 15.87 11.71 -23.91
C GLN A 638 15.96 10.64 -22.83
N GLN A 639 17.00 10.69 -22.00
CA GLN A 639 17.27 9.71 -20.97
C GLN A 639 16.36 9.91 -19.76
N GLN A 640 16.19 11.17 -19.34
CA GLN A 640 15.27 11.54 -18.28
C GLN A 640 13.83 11.19 -18.66
N LEU A 641 13.40 11.46 -19.90
CA LEU A 641 12.06 11.09 -20.35
C LEU A 641 11.83 9.58 -20.36
N ALA A 642 12.83 8.78 -20.74
CA ALA A 642 12.72 7.32 -20.72
C ALA A 642 12.60 6.76 -19.29
N ASN A 643 13.40 7.27 -18.34
CA ASN A 643 13.26 6.89 -16.93
C ASN A 643 11.94 7.37 -16.32
N PHE A 644 11.44 8.55 -16.73
CA PHE A 644 10.12 9.02 -16.32
C PHE A 644 9.00 8.10 -16.79
N CYS A 645 9.17 7.37 -17.91
CA CYS A 645 8.18 6.39 -18.35
C CYS A 645 7.97 5.24 -17.35
N ARG A 646 8.96 4.90 -16.51
CA ARG A 646 8.81 3.92 -15.40
C ARG A 646 7.78 4.39 -14.37
N ILE A 647 7.85 5.67 -14.00
CA ILE A 647 6.86 6.33 -13.12
C ILE A 647 5.50 6.41 -13.81
N LEU A 648 5.48 6.70 -15.11
CA LEU A 648 4.24 6.73 -15.88
C LEU A 648 3.56 5.37 -15.94
N ALA A 649 4.32 4.27 -16.06
CA ALA A 649 3.76 2.93 -16.10
C ALA A 649 2.84 2.65 -14.91
N VAL A 650 3.18 3.13 -13.70
CA VAL A 650 2.36 2.99 -12.49
C VAL A 650 1.23 4.03 -12.40
N THR A 651 1.44 5.23 -12.93
CA THR A 651 0.49 6.36 -12.76
C THR A 651 -0.56 6.46 -13.87
N ILE A 652 -0.41 5.73 -14.98
CA ILE A 652 -1.39 5.75 -16.09
C ILE A 652 -2.06 4.40 -16.34
N SER A 653 -1.62 3.35 -15.64
CA SER A 653 -2.18 2.00 -15.74
C SER A 653 -3.07 1.72 -14.55
N GLU A 654 -4.30 1.30 -14.77
CA GLU A 654 -5.15 0.81 -13.68
C GLU A 654 -4.59 -0.52 -13.16
N LEU A 655 -4.17 -0.56 -11.90
CA LEU A 655 -3.79 -1.78 -11.21
C LEU A 655 -5.06 -2.58 -10.90
N ASP A 656 -5.13 -3.83 -11.39
CA ASP A 656 -6.17 -4.78 -10.98
C ASP A 656 -5.90 -5.13 -9.51
N THR A 657 -6.54 -4.42 -8.58
CA THR A 657 -6.40 -4.65 -7.14
C THR A 657 -6.91 -6.07 -6.85
N GLY A 658 -6.00 -7.00 -6.56
CA GLY A 658 -6.19 -8.46 -6.52
C GLY A 658 -7.14 -9.02 -5.46
N SER A 659 -8.28 -8.38 -5.17
CA SER A 659 -9.36 -9.06 -4.47
C SER A 659 -10.02 -10.03 -5.43
N ASP A 660 -9.91 -11.34 -5.18
CA ASP A 660 -10.41 -12.42 -6.02
C ASP A 660 -11.89 -12.25 -6.44
N ASP A 661 -12.71 -11.54 -5.64
CA ASP A 661 -14.11 -11.25 -5.94
C ASP A 661 -14.34 -10.26 -7.11
N LYS A 662 -13.32 -9.48 -7.52
CA LYS A 662 -13.43 -8.47 -8.60
C LYS A 662 -13.32 -9.05 -10.01
N HIS A 663 -13.03 -10.34 -10.17
CA HIS A 663 -12.81 -10.91 -11.50
C HIS A 663 -14.09 -11.23 -12.29
N THR A 664 -15.24 -11.32 -11.62
CA THR A 664 -16.52 -11.57 -12.30
C THR A 664 -17.11 -10.29 -12.88
N LEU A 665 -17.75 -10.38 -14.05
CA LEU A 665 -18.44 -9.25 -14.67
C LEU A 665 -19.62 -8.75 -13.82
N LEU A 666 -20.18 -9.61 -12.97
CA LEU A 666 -21.22 -9.24 -12.00
C LEU A 666 -20.68 -8.28 -10.94
N ALA A 667 -19.55 -8.61 -10.30
CA ALA A 667 -18.89 -7.74 -9.33
C ALA A 667 -18.42 -6.43 -9.96
N LYS A 668 -17.86 -6.48 -11.19
CA LYS A 668 -17.47 -5.28 -11.95
C LYS A 668 -18.66 -4.35 -12.24
N ASN A 669 -19.79 -4.89 -12.69
CA ASN A 669 -21.00 -4.10 -12.93
C ASN A 669 -21.56 -3.46 -11.64
N ALA A 670 -21.48 -4.14 -10.49
CA ALA A 670 -21.90 -3.59 -9.20
C ALA A 670 -21.01 -2.43 -8.72
N HIS A 671 -19.69 -2.51 -8.97
CA HIS A 671 -18.76 -1.43 -8.68
C HIS A 671 -18.91 -0.22 -9.62
N GLN A 672 -19.08 -0.44 -10.93
CA GLN A 672 -19.27 0.64 -11.91
C GLN A 672 -20.52 1.49 -11.62
N LYS A 673 -21.60 0.89 -11.09
CA LYS A 673 -22.78 1.65 -10.65
C LYS A 673 -22.50 2.69 -9.55
N LYS A 674 -21.40 2.55 -8.80
CA LYS A 674 -21.04 3.49 -7.72
C LYS A 674 -20.16 4.66 -8.20
N ASN A 675 -19.43 4.52 -9.31
CA ASN A 675 -18.46 5.52 -9.79
C ASN A 675 -18.75 5.91 -11.25
N LEU A 676 -19.41 7.05 -11.46
CA LEU A 676 -19.80 7.57 -12.79
C LEU A 676 -18.74 8.48 -13.44
N GLY A 677 -17.63 8.79 -12.76
CA GLY A 677 -16.58 9.71 -13.23
C GLY A 677 -15.36 8.99 -13.88
N PRO A 678 -14.49 9.73 -14.59
CA PRO A 678 -13.26 9.16 -15.14
C PRO A 678 -12.33 8.70 -14.01
N THR A 679 -11.60 7.61 -14.26
CA THR A 679 -10.64 7.09 -13.26
C THR A 679 -9.41 7.99 -13.16
N CYS A 680 -8.63 7.84 -12.07
CA CYS A 680 -7.39 8.61 -11.90
C CYS A 680 -6.41 8.37 -13.06
N ALA A 681 -6.30 7.12 -13.53
CA ALA A 681 -5.49 6.76 -14.69
C ALA A 681 -5.94 7.50 -15.96
N GLU A 682 -7.25 7.56 -16.22
CA GLU A 682 -7.81 8.29 -17.36
C GLU A 682 -7.53 9.79 -17.29
N ILE A 683 -7.64 10.40 -16.10
CA ILE A 683 -7.29 11.81 -15.88
C ILE A 683 -5.79 12.03 -16.15
N ASN A 684 -4.93 11.15 -15.64
CA ASN A 684 -3.49 11.23 -15.84
C ASN A 684 -3.10 11.11 -17.32
N GLN A 685 -3.72 10.18 -18.06
CA GLN A 685 -3.52 10.05 -19.51
C GLN A 685 -3.91 11.34 -20.24
N ALA A 686 -5.06 11.93 -19.92
CA ALA A 686 -5.50 13.20 -20.50
C ALA A 686 -4.52 14.35 -20.21
N THR A 687 -4.03 14.43 -18.97
CA THR A 687 -3.05 15.44 -18.55
C THR A 687 -1.75 15.33 -19.35
N LEU A 688 -1.25 14.13 -19.60
CA LEU A 688 -0.04 13.90 -20.41
C LEU A 688 -0.23 14.28 -21.88
N LEU A 689 -1.39 13.97 -22.45
CA LEU A 689 -1.71 14.29 -23.86
C LEU A 689 -1.81 15.80 -24.11
N ASN A 690 -2.08 16.59 -23.08
CA ASN A 690 -2.07 18.05 -23.15
C ASN A 690 -0.66 18.67 -23.08
N ILE A 691 0.39 17.88 -22.82
CA ILE A 691 1.78 18.37 -22.80
C ILE A 691 2.31 18.46 -24.25
N PRO A 692 2.69 19.67 -24.73
CA PRO A 692 3.15 19.84 -26.11
C PRO A 692 4.37 18.98 -26.44
N GLY A 693 4.32 18.28 -27.59
CA GLY A 693 5.44 17.47 -28.08
C GLY A 693 5.73 16.19 -27.30
N PHE A 694 4.92 15.83 -26.29
CA PHE A 694 5.15 14.63 -25.47
C PHE A 694 5.13 13.33 -26.31
N ILE A 695 4.06 13.10 -27.07
CA ILE A 695 3.95 11.90 -27.94
C ILE A 695 5.02 11.89 -29.04
N GLU A 696 5.35 13.04 -29.63
CA GLU A 696 6.42 13.15 -30.62
C GLU A 696 7.76 12.63 -30.06
N ARG A 697 8.10 13.04 -28.84
CA ARG A 697 9.34 12.63 -28.18
C ARG A 697 9.34 11.14 -27.83
N LEU A 698 8.21 10.59 -27.40
CA LEU A 698 8.06 9.14 -27.19
C LEU A 698 8.24 8.35 -28.49
N CYS A 699 7.62 8.79 -29.59
CA CYS A 699 7.80 8.16 -30.90
C CYS A 699 9.27 8.18 -31.34
N LYS A 700 9.96 9.32 -31.19
CA LYS A 700 11.40 9.44 -31.50
C LYS A 700 12.26 8.49 -30.67
N LEU A 701 11.98 8.35 -29.37
CA LEU A 701 12.69 7.41 -28.48
C LEU A 701 12.46 5.95 -28.89
N ALA A 702 11.21 5.57 -29.16
CA ALA A 702 10.85 4.22 -29.61
C ALA A 702 11.59 3.85 -30.91
N THR A 703 11.66 4.78 -31.88
CA THR A 703 12.22 4.52 -33.22
C THR A 703 13.70 4.87 -33.37
N ARG A 704 14.37 5.35 -32.32
CA ARG A 704 15.81 5.70 -32.35
C ARG A 704 16.65 4.47 -32.74
N LYS A 705 17.61 4.65 -33.65
CA LYS A 705 18.60 3.61 -34.00
C LYS A 705 19.49 3.33 -32.78
N VAL A 706 19.71 2.05 -32.49
CA VAL A 706 20.73 1.64 -31.51
C VAL A 706 22.10 1.97 -32.09
N SER A 707 22.97 2.51 -31.26
CA SER A 707 24.33 2.92 -31.64
C SER A 707 25.11 1.70 -32.19
N GLU A 708 25.22 1.56 -33.52
CA GLU A 708 26.00 0.47 -34.15
C GLU A 708 27.50 0.71 -33.87
N SER A 709 28.19 -0.28 -33.29
CA SER A 709 29.64 -0.21 -33.05
C SER A 709 30.40 -0.23 -34.37
N THR A 710 31.49 0.53 -34.44
CA THR A 710 32.50 0.48 -35.51
C THR A 710 33.42 -0.75 -35.40
N GLY A 711 33.05 -1.74 -34.58
CA GLY A 711 33.85 -2.92 -34.25
C GLY A 711 33.14 -4.22 -34.60
N THR A 712 33.92 -5.24 -34.90
CA THR A 712 33.52 -6.59 -35.33
C THR A 712 32.81 -7.45 -34.26
N SER A 713 32.44 -6.90 -33.09
CA SER A 713 31.70 -7.64 -32.05
C SER A 713 30.27 -7.90 -32.48
N SER A 714 29.80 -9.14 -32.30
CA SER A 714 28.39 -9.46 -32.52
C SER A 714 27.59 -9.10 -31.26
N PHE A 715 26.40 -8.50 -31.41
CA PHE A 715 25.46 -8.21 -30.31
C PHE A 715 25.22 -9.39 -29.34
N LEU A 716 25.35 -10.63 -29.80
CA LEU A 716 25.27 -11.82 -28.93
C LEU A 716 26.44 -11.91 -27.96
N GLN A 717 27.65 -11.57 -28.42
CA GLN A 717 28.83 -11.52 -27.57
C GLN A 717 28.67 -10.41 -26.51
N GLU A 718 28.08 -9.27 -26.88
CA GLU A 718 27.78 -8.20 -25.94
C GLU A 718 26.69 -8.62 -24.92
N LEU A 719 25.66 -9.36 -25.33
CA LEU A 719 24.63 -9.87 -24.42
C LEU A 719 25.17 -10.97 -23.48
N GLU A 720 26.04 -11.85 -23.99
CA GLU A 720 26.75 -12.86 -23.18
C GLU A 720 27.72 -12.21 -22.19
N GLU A 721 28.45 -11.16 -22.60
CA GLU A 721 29.28 -10.32 -21.74
C GLU A 721 28.45 -9.60 -20.67
N TRP A 722 27.21 -9.18 -20.99
CA TRP A 722 26.30 -8.58 -20.00
C TRP A 722 25.78 -9.59 -18.99
N TYR A 723 25.36 -10.79 -19.40
CA TYR A 723 24.93 -11.84 -18.47
C TYR A 723 26.06 -12.32 -17.57
N THR A 724 27.27 -12.54 -18.12
CA THR A 724 28.45 -12.87 -17.31
C THR A 724 28.88 -11.71 -16.41
N TRP A 725 28.58 -10.46 -16.78
CA TRP A 725 28.81 -9.30 -15.93
C TRP A 725 27.75 -9.16 -14.82
N LEU A 726 26.48 -9.49 -15.08
CA LEU A 726 25.40 -9.52 -14.08
C LEU A 726 25.68 -10.49 -12.93
N ASP A 727 26.32 -11.62 -13.23
CA ASP A 727 26.81 -12.56 -12.23
C ASP A 727 27.93 -11.96 -11.33
N ASN A 728 28.52 -10.82 -11.71
CA ASN A 728 29.50 -10.09 -10.91
C ASN A 728 28.82 -8.92 -10.17
N ALA A 729 28.81 -8.97 -8.83
CA ALA A 729 27.99 -8.21 -7.88
C ALA A 729 28.02 -6.65 -7.86
N LEU A 730 28.35 -5.95 -8.95
CA LEU A 730 28.59 -4.50 -8.98
C LEU A 730 27.65 -3.71 -9.90
N VAL A 731 26.37 -4.08 -9.97
CA VAL A 731 25.47 -3.59 -11.02
C VAL A 731 24.98 -2.15 -10.81
N LEU A 732 24.63 -1.78 -9.58
CA LEU A 732 23.92 -0.53 -9.30
C LEU A 732 24.83 0.72 -9.34
N ASP A 733 26.06 0.63 -8.80
CA ASP A 733 27.03 1.75 -8.85
C ASP A 733 27.49 2.02 -10.29
N ALA A 734 27.62 0.98 -11.11
CA ALA A 734 27.97 1.10 -12.53
C ALA A 734 26.84 1.73 -13.37
N LEU A 735 25.58 1.34 -13.16
CA LEU A 735 24.42 1.95 -13.83
C LEU A 735 24.26 3.44 -13.46
N MET A 736 24.53 3.80 -12.20
CA MET A 736 24.54 5.19 -11.74
C MET A 736 25.67 6.01 -12.38
N ARG A 737 26.80 5.38 -12.74
CA ARG A 737 27.88 6.03 -13.51
C ARG A 737 27.49 6.24 -14.97
N VAL A 738 26.86 5.25 -15.63
CA VAL A 738 26.34 5.37 -17.00
C VAL A 738 25.37 6.54 -17.14
N ALA A 739 24.50 6.73 -16.15
CA ALA A 739 23.50 7.80 -16.18
C ALA A 739 24.09 9.22 -16.06
N ASN A 740 25.34 9.34 -15.61
CA ASN A 740 26.01 10.62 -15.39
C ASN A 740 27.10 10.94 -16.44
N GLU A 741 27.40 10.03 -17.39
CA GLU A 741 28.38 10.28 -18.44
C GLU A 741 27.79 11.11 -19.60
N GLU A 742 28.39 12.26 -19.90
CA GLU A 742 28.01 13.13 -21.02
C GLU A 742 28.33 12.46 -22.38
N PRO A 743 27.47 12.58 -23.41
CA PRO A 743 27.85 12.22 -24.76
C PRO A 743 28.83 13.28 -25.29
N GLU A 744 30.10 12.95 -25.44
CA GLU A 744 31.08 13.82 -26.10
C GLU A 744 30.61 14.16 -27.51
N HIS A 745 30.32 15.44 -27.74
CA HIS A 745 30.10 15.99 -29.08
C HIS A 745 31.45 16.14 -29.79
N SER A 746 31.61 15.39 -30.87
CA SER A 746 32.73 15.50 -31.81
C SER A 746 32.84 16.91 -32.41
N SER A 747 33.87 17.66 -32.03
CA SER A 747 34.39 18.80 -32.78
C SER A 747 35.50 18.33 -33.74
N PRO A 748 35.53 18.78 -35.01
CA PRO A 748 36.58 18.40 -35.96
C PRO A 748 37.82 19.29 -35.80
N ASP A 749 38.98 18.68 -36.04
CA ASP A 749 40.28 19.27 -36.36
C ASP A 749 40.94 20.25 -35.37
N SER A 750 42.00 19.77 -34.72
CA SER A 750 43.32 20.40 -34.84
C SER A 750 44.42 19.41 -34.44
N SER A 751 45.34 19.19 -35.37
CA SER A 751 46.63 18.52 -35.19
C SER A 751 47.47 19.14 -34.07
N ASP A 752 48.01 18.31 -33.18
CA ASP A 752 49.43 18.35 -32.81
C ASP A 752 49.82 17.11 -31.99
N GLU A 753 50.85 16.40 -32.48
CA GLU A 753 51.54 15.33 -31.77
C GLU A 753 52.38 15.93 -30.63
N SER A 754 52.32 15.31 -29.43
CA SER A 754 53.50 14.70 -28.79
C SER A 754 53.27 14.39 -27.30
N GLY A 755 53.60 13.16 -26.89
CA GLY A 755 54.23 12.92 -25.60
C GLY A 755 53.40 12.28 -24.47
N VAL A 756 53.87 11.07 -24.11
CA VAL A 756 53.83 10.43 -22.78
C VAL A 756 52.62 9.54 -22.46
N ALA A 757 52.85 8.25 -22.71
CA ALA A 757 52.15 7.14 -22.07
C ALA A 757 52.40 7.17 -20.54
N ASN A 758 51.32 7.26 -19.76
CA ASN A 758 51.22 6.64 -18.44
C ASN A 758 49.75 6.53 -17.99
N THR A 759 49.28 5.28 -17.95
CA THR A 759 48.38 4.71 -16.94
C THR A 759 47.39 5.64 -16.23
N SER A 760 46.25 5.89 -16.87
CA SER A 760 44.97 5.93 -16.17
C SER A 760 43.99 5.02 -16.91
N SER A 761 43.82 3.80 -16.41
CA SER A 761 42.71 2.93 -16.82
C SER A 761 41.41 3.56 -16.29
N ARG A 762 40.90 4.60 -16.97
CA ARG A 762 39.48 4.94 -16.94
C ARG A 762 38.77 3.67 -17.38
N THR A 763 38.12 2.99 -16.45
CA THR A 763 37.26 1.84 -16.69
C THR A 763 36.10 2.29 -17.59
N GLN A 764 36.32 2.21 -18.90
CA GLN A 764 35.30 2.49 -19.90
C GLN A 764 34.22 1.41 -19.74
N LEU A 765 32.98 1.84 -19.52
CA LEU A 765 31.84 0.94 -19.33
C LEU A 765 31.70 -0.04 -20.51
N PRO A 766 31.41 -1.33 -20.27
CA PRO A 766 31.19 -2.30 -21.34
C PRO A 766 30.08 -1.84 -22.29
N GLN A 767 30.33 -1.91 -23.60
CA GLN A 767 29.37 -1.51 -24.64
C GLN A 767 28.02 -2.25 -24.51
N SER A 768 28.06 -3.47 -23.99
CA SER A 768 26.90 -4.29 -23.67
C SER A 768 25.89 -3.63 -22.72
N MET A 769 26.37 -2.87 -21.72
CA MET A 769 25.50 -2.16 -20.78
C MET A 769 24.77 -1.00 -21.45
N LYS A 770 25.43 -0.27 -22.36
CA LYS A 770 24.80 0.84 -23.10
C LYS A 770 23.65 0.34 -23.97
N ILE A 771 23.84 -0.82 -24.60
CA ILE A 771 22.82 -1.46 -25.43
C ILE A 771 21.64 -1.95 -24.60
N MET A 772 21.89 -2.59 -23.45
CA MET A 772 20.82 -3.06 -22.59
C MET A 772 19.99 -1.90 -22.02
N HIS A 773 20.66 -0.81 -21.63
CA HIS A 773 20.01 0.42 -21.18
C HIS A 773 19.09 1.02 -22.25
N GLU A 774 19.54 1.05 -23.51
CA GLU A 774 18.70 1.47 -24.64
C GLU A 774 17.50 0.54 -24.88
N ILE A 775 17.65 -0.78 -24.67
CA ILE A 775 16.54 -1.76 -24.76
C ILE A 775 15.49 -1.49 -23.68
N MET A 776 15.92 -1.30 -22.43
CA MET A 776 15.00 -1.01 -21.31
C MET A 776 14.23 0.29 -21.54
N TYR A 777 14.89 1.34 -22.04
CA TYR A 777 14.20 2.59 -22.40
C TYR A 777 13.13 2.40 -23.46
N LYS A 778 13.42 1.59 -24.49
CA LYS A 778 12.41 1.29 -25.52
C LYS A 778 11.25 0.50 -24.94
N LEU A 779 11.51 -0.44 -24.04
CA LEU A 779 10.46 -1.22 -23.39
C LEU A 779 9.45 -0.32 -22.68
N GLU A 780 9.93 0.59 -21.83
CA GLU A 780 9.07 1.50 -21.06
C GLU A 780 8.29 2.46 -21.96
N VAL A 781 8.95 3.01 -22.99
CA VAL A 781 8.30 3.91 -23.96
C VAL A 781 7.21 3.20 -24.75
N LEU A 782 7.48 1.97 -25.23
CA LEU A 782 6.49 1.16 -25.93
C LEU A 782 5.31 0.80 -25.02
N TYR A 783 5.57 0.56 -23.72
CA TYR A 783 4.53 0.33 -22.72
C TYR A 783 3.61 1.54 -22.57
N VAL A 784 4.16 2.72 -22.33
CA VAL A 784 3.37 3.95 -22.20
C VAL A 784 2.54 4.22 -23.46
N LEU A 785 3.13 4.08 -24.65
CA LEU A 785 2.39 4.23 -25.91
C LEU A 785 1.26 3.21 -26.07
N CYS A 786 1.47 1.96 -25.64
CA CYS A 786 0.46 0.92 -25.66
C CYS A 786 -0.72 1.25 -24.73
N VAL A 787 -0.45 1.69 -23.50
CA VAL A 787 -1.51 2.06 -22.54
C VAL A 787 -2.33 3.26 -23.05
N LEU A 788 -1.66 4.28 -23.61
CA LEU A 788 -2.33 5.44 -24.19
C LEU A 788 -3.24 5.08 -25.38
N LEU A 789 -2.88 4.08 -26.18
CA LEU A 789 -3.71 3.56 -27.27
C LEU A 789 -4.95 2.80 -26.80
N MET A 790 -4.94 2.30 -25.58
CA MET A 790 -6.07 1.60 -24.97
C MET A 790 -7.01 2.54 -24.17
N GLY A 791 -6.62 3.80 -23.98
CA GLY A 791 -7.38 4.79 -23.20
C GLY A 791 -8.55 5.46 -23.93
N ARG A 792 -9.32 6.27 -23.21
CA ARG A 792 -10.49 7.01 -23.76
C ARG A 792 -10.13 7.94 -24.92
N GLN A 793 -8.90 8.48 -24.95
CA GLN A 793 -8.43 9.39 -26.00
C GLN A 793 -7.73 8.67 -27.16
N ARG A 794 -7.93 7.35 -27.33
CA ARG A 794 -7.25 6.52 -28.33
C ARG A 794 -7.20 7.13 -29.74
N ASN A 795 -8.28 7.73 -30.22
CA ASN A 795 -8.34 8.28 -31.59
C ASN A 795 -7.39 9.48 -31.77
N GLN A 796 -7.25 10.32 -30.74
CA GLN A 796 -6.27 11.40 -30.72
C GLN A 796 -4.85 10.83 -30.72
N VAL A 797 -4.60 9.80 -29.90
CA VAL A 797 -3.29 9.12 -29.85
C VAL A 797 -2.94 8.50 -31.20
N HIS A 798 -3.86 7.79 -31.85
CA HIS A 798 -3.68 7.21 -33.19
C HIS A 798 -3.29 8.27 -34.23
N LYS A 799 -3.95 9.44 -34.20
CA LYS A 799 -3.62 10.55 -35.10
C LYS A 799 -2.19 11.03 -34.85
N MET A 800 -1.83 11.29 -33.59
CA MET A 800 -0.49 11.79 -33.23
C MET A 800 0.62 10.80 -33.59
N ILE A 801 0.49 9.51 -33.25
CA ILE A 801 1.55 8.53 -33.55
C ILE A 801 1.70 8.24 -35.05
N ALA A 802 0.63 8.41 -35.83
CA ALA A 802 0.68 8.33 -37.29
C ALA A 802 1.43 9.53 -37.89
N GLU A 803 1.07 10.75 -37.47
CA GLU A 803 1.76 11.99 -37.85
C GLU A 803 3.27 11.93 -37.53
N PHE A 804 3.64 11.35 -36.38
CA PHE A 804 5.03 11.19 -35.96
C PHE A 804 5.71 9.91 -36.49
N LYS A 805 5.12 9.22 -37.47
CA LYS A 805 5.72 8.09 -38.22
C LYS A 805 6.27 6.96 -37.33
N LEU A 806 5.56 6.62 -36.25
CA LEU A 806 5.95 5.53 -35.35
C LEU A 806 6.09 4.19 -36.11
N ILE A 807 5.11 3.83 -36.93
CA ILE A 807 5.05 2.54 -37.63
C ILE A 807 6.18 2.36 -38.67
N PRO A 808 6.47 3.33 -39.56
CA PRO A 808 7.65 3.26 -40.42
C PRO A 808 8.96 3.11 -39.63
N GLY A 809 9.11 3.84 -38.52
CA GLY A 809 10.30 3.74 -37.66
C GLY A 809 10.45 2.36 -37.02
N LEU A 810 9.36 1.78 -36.52
CA LEU A 810 9.31 0.42 -35.98
C LEU A 810 9.61 -0.63 -37.06
N ASN A 811 9.13 -0.44 -38.29
CA ASN A 811 9.47 -1.31 -39.41
C ASN A 811 10.99 -1.32 -39.68
N ASN A 812 11.67 -0.17 -39.59
CA ASN A 812 13.12 -0.11 -39.77
C ASN A 812 13.91 -0.86 -38.66
N LEU A 813 13.35 -0.98 -37.46
CA LEU A 813 13.96 -1.70 -36.33
C LEU A 813 13.66 -3.20 -36.29
N PHE A 814 12.65 -3.67 -37.03
CA PHE A 814 12.11 -5.04 -36.95
C PHE A 814 13.18 -6.15 -37.07
N ASP A 815 13.95 -6.20 -38.16
CA ASP A 815 15.00 -7.24 -38.34
C ASP A 815 16.28 -6.95 -37.55
N LYS A 816 16.55 -5.66 -37.27
CA LYS A 816 17.82 -5.21 -36.68
C LYS A 816 17.88 -5.45 -35.17
N LEU A 817 16.73 -5.32 -34.50
CA LEU A 817 16.65 -5.32 -33.04
C LEU A 817 15.60 -6.32 -32.51
N ILE A 818 14.43 -6.42 -33.14
CA ILE A 818 13.29 -7.15 -32.56
C ILE A 818 13.33 -8.65 -32.90
N TRP A 819 13.49 -9.01 -34.18
CA TRP A 819 13.39 -10.39 -34.67
C TRP A 819 14.69 -10.94 -35.27
N ARG A 820 15.85 -10.50 -34.76
CA ARG A 820 17.16 -11.01 -35.20
C ARG A 820 17.24 -12.53 -34.97
N LYS A 821 17.75 -13.29 -35.95
CA LYS A 821 17.92 -14.75 -35.83
C LYS A 821 18.97 -15.05 -34.76
N HIS A 822 18.59 -15.80 -33.73
CA HIS A 822 19.51 -16.32 -32.72
C HIS A 822 20.02 -17.67 -33.21
N SER A 823 21.34 -17.81 -33.34
CA SER A 823 21.97 -19.13 -33.26
C SER A 823 21.88 -19.54 -31.78
N THR A 824 21.33 -20.72 -31.50
CA THR A 824 21.17 -21.29 -30.15
C THR A 824 22.34 -20.93 -29.22
N SER A 825 22.10 -20.05 -28.23
CA SER A 825 23.04 -19.82 -27.13
C SER A 825 22.68 -20.76 -25.98
N THR A 826 23.69 -21.41 -25.42
CA THR A 826 23.64 -22.54 -24.49
C THR A 826 23.71 -22.09 -23.03
N LEU A 827 23.40 -20.82 -22.73
CA LEU A 827 23.64 -20.22 -21.42
C LEU A 827 22.35 -20.09 -20.61
N VAL A 828 22.20 -21.04 -19.69
CA VAL A 828 21.23 -21.02 -18.59
C VAL A 828 21.90 -20.31 -17.42
N LEU A 829 21.34 -19.20 -16.93
CA LEU A 829 21.73 -18.58 -15.65
C LEU A 829 21.68 -19.63 -14.53
N HIS A 830 22.68 -19.64 -13.64
CA HIS A 830 22.71 -20.55 -12.49
C HIS A 830 21.41 -20.41 -11.68
N GLY A 831 20.60 -21.47 -11.61
CA GLY A 831 19.34 -21.50 -10.85
C GLY A 831 18.04 -21.25 -11.63
N HIS A 832 18.11 -20.88 -12.92
CA HIS A 832 16.90 -20.74 -13.75
C HIS A 832 16.62 -21.98 -14.61
N ASN A 833 15.36 -22.37 -14.76
CA ASN A 833 14.95 -23.45 -15.67
C ASN A 833 15.35 -23.10 -17.13
N GLN A 834 15.70 -24.12 -17.93
CA GLN A 834 16.00 -24.01 -19.38
C GLN A 834 14.89 -23.33 -20.22
N ASN A 835 13.70 -23.08 -19.65
CA ASN A 835 12.53 -22.48 -20.29
C ASN A 835 12.17 -21.09 -19.72
N CYS A 836 13.09 -20.36 -19.08
CA CYS A 836 12.76 -19.03 -18.53
C CYS A 836 12.74 -17.96 -19.63
N ASP A 837 11.54 -17.46 -19.99
CA ASP A 837 11.28 -16.37 -20.94
C ASP A 837 11.65 -14.96 -20.37
N CYS A 838 12.58 -14.89 -19.42
CA CYS A 838 12.76 -13.75 -18.51
C CYS A 838 13.84 -12.74 -18.94
N SER A 839 14.17 -12.64 -20.22
CA SER A 839 15.17 -11.68 -20.72
C SER A 839 14.57 -10.34 -21.19
N PRO A 840 15.31 -9.23 -21.10
CA PRO A 840 14.85 -7.93 -21.61
C PRO A 840 14.54 -7.92 -23.12
N ASP A 841 15.24 -8.73 -23.92
CA ASP A 841 14.96 -8.85 -25.36
C ASP A 841 13.62 -9.55 -25.64
N ILE A 842 13.27 -10.57 -24.85
CA ILE A 842 11.98 -11.27 -24.92
C ILE A 842 10.86 -10.31 -24.53
N THR A 843 11.06 -9.54 -23.45
CA THR A 843 10.09 -8.56 -22.97
C THR A 843 9.86 -7.46 -24.02
N LEU A 844 10.91 -6.99 -24.70
CA LEU A 844 10.80 -6.04 -25.80
C LEU A 844 9.99 -6.61 -26.99
N LYS A 845 10.20 -7.87 -27.37
CA LYS A 845 9.42 -8.53 -28.45
C LYS A 845 7.94 -8.61 -28.11
N ILE A 846 7.60 -8.99 -26.88
CA ILE A 846 6.22 -9.05 -26.41
C ILE A 846 5.60 -7.66 -26.45
N GLN A 847 6.30 -6.65 -25.94
CA GLN A 847 5.73 -5.30 -25.94
C GLN A 847 5.57 -4.70 -27.31
N PHE A 848 6.48 -5.01 -28.23
CA PHE A 848 6.33 -4.66 -29.62
C PHE A 848 5.05 -5.24 -30.22
N LEU A 849 4.75 -6.52 -29.97
CA LEU A 849 3.54 -7.18 -30.49
C LEU A 849 2.25 -6.61 -29.87
N ARG A 850 2.26 -6.31 -28.56
CA ARG A 850 1.15 -5.64 -27.87
C ARG A 850 0.86 -4.26 -28.42
N LEU A 851 1.90 -3.49 -28.75
CA LEU A 851 1.74 -2.20 -29.40
C LEU A 851 1.09 -2.36 -30.79
N LEU A 852 1.55 -3.32 -31.61
CA LEU A 852 0.93 -3.58 -32.92
C LEU A 852 -0.53 -4.03 -32.81
N GLN A 853 -0.83 -4.86 -31.80
CA GLN A 853 -2.19 -5.26 -31.48
C GLN A 853 -3.06 -4.03 -31.19
N SER A 854 -2.64 -3.21 -30.22
CA SER A 854 -3.38 -2.02 -29.79
C SER A 854 -3.50 -0.97 -30.91
N PHE A 855 -2.48 -0.87 -31.77
CA PHE A 855 -2.47 0.03 -32.91
C PHE A 855 -3.46 -0.35 -34.02
N SER A 856 -3.81 -1.62 -34.15
CA SER A 856 -4.65 -2.11 -35.26
C SER A 856 -6.10 -2.36 -34.84
N ASP A 857 -6.34 -2.63 -33.56
CA ASP A 857 -7.65 -3.09 -33.05
C ASP A 857 -8.77 -2.07 -33.34
N HIS A 858 -9.68 -2.44 -34.25
CA HIS A 858 -10.83 -1.63 -34.64
C HIS A 858 -10.48 -0.19 -35.11
N HIS A 859 -9.34 0.01 -35.78
CA HIS A 859 -8.92 1.34 -36.25
C HIS A 859 -8.40 1.33 -37.71
N GLU A 860 -8.70 2.40 -38.47
CA GLU A 860 -8.36 2.52 -39.90
C GLU A 860 -6.85 2.62 -40.17
N ASN A 861 -6.10 3.25 -39.24
CA ASN A 861 -4.63 3.34 -39.32
C ASN A 861 -3.90 1.98 -39.36
N LYS A 862 -4.60 0.84 -39.16
CA LYS A 862 -4.05 -0.50 -39.38
C LYS A 862 -3.35 -0.65 -40.74
N TYR A 863 -3.81 0.07 -41.78
CA TYR A 863 -3.20 0.04 -43.12
C TYR A 863 -1.81 0.68 -43.19
N LEU A 864 -1.40 1.48 -42.19
CA LEU A 864 -0.04 2.01 -42.08
C LEU A 864 1.01 0.91 -41.82
N LEU A 865 0.58 -0.28 -41.37
CA LEU A 865 1.43 -1.47 -41.25
C LEU A 865 1.88 -2.04 -42.60
N LEU A 866 1.29 -1.60 -43.70
CA LEU A 866 1.61 -2.04 -45.06
C LEU A 866 2.58 -1.06 -45.74
N ASN A 867 3.18 -1.45 -46.86
CA ASN A 867 3.86 -0.51 -47.75
C ASN A 867 2.98 -0.13 -48.95
N SER A 868 3.43 0.84 -49.74
CA SER A 868 2.69 1.33 -50.92
C SER A 868 2.37 0.24 -51.96
N GLN A 869 3.22 -0.77 -52.11
CA GLN A 869 2.99 -1.88 -53.04
C GLN A 869 1.89 -2.83 -52.53
N GLU A 870 1.86 -3.08 -51.22
CA GLU A 870 0.88 -3.91 -50.54
C GLU A 870 -0.50 -3.24 -50.50
N LEU A 871 -0.56 -1.92 -50.35
CA LEU A 871 -1.82 -1.17 -50.51
C LEU A 871 -2.38 -1.31 -51.92
N ASN A 872 -1.53 -1.17 -52.96
CA ASN A 872 -1.96 -1.40 -54.34
C ASN A 872 -2.44 -2.85 -54.55
N GLU A 873 -1.88 -3.82 -53.83
CA GLU A 873 -2.34 -5.21 -53.86
C GLU A 873 -3.77 -5.34 -53.32
N LEU A 874 -4.10 -4.65 -52.22
CA LEU A 874 -5.46 -4.61 -51.66
C LEU A 874 -6.45 -4.00 -52.67
N SER A 875 -6.12 -2.86 -53.27
CA SER A 875 -6.92 -2.23 -54.33
C SER A 875 -7.16 -3.20 -55.49
N ALA A 876 -6.12 -3.90 -55.94
CA ALA A 876 -6.20 -4.88 -57.03
C ALA A 876 -7.05 -6.11 -56.66
N ILE A 877 -7.07 -6.53 -55.40
CA ILE A 877 -7.94 -7.61 -54.91
C ILE A 877 -9.41 -7.18 -55.00
N SER A 878 -9.75 -5.98 -54.53
CA SER A 878 -11.11 -5.44 -54.59
C SER A 878 -11.63 -5.33 -56.03
N LEU A 879 -10.81 -4.76 -56.92
CA LEU A 879 -11.09 -4.67 -58.36
C LEU A 879 -11.35 -6.05 -58.98
N LYS A 880 -10.50 -7.04 -58.69
CA LYS A 880 -10.64 -8.40 -59.25
C LYS A 880 -11.89 -9.12 -58.74
N ALA A 881 -12.31 -8.85 -57.51
CA ALA A 881 -13.50 -9.45 -56.91
C ALA A 881 -14.80 -8.69 -57.23
N ASN A 882 -14.72 -7.58 -57.98
CA ASN A 882 -15.84 -6.70 -58.30
C ASN A 882 -16.59 -6.22 -57.03
N ILE A 883 -15.82 -5.84 -56.00
CA ILE A 883 -16.32 -5.26 -54.76
C ILE A 883 -15.78 -3.84 -54.58
N PRO A 884 -16.53 -2.95 -53.89
CA PRO A 884 -16.05 -1.61 -53.57
C PRO A 884 -14.71 -1.67 -52.82
N GLU A 885 -13.81 -0.75 -53.14
CA GLU A 885 -12.59 -0.58 -52.37
C GLU A 885 -12.91 -0.04 -50.97
N VAL A 886 -12.15 -0.46 -49.98
CA VAL A 886 -12.35 0.00 -48.60
C VAL A 886 -11.92 1.47 -48.51
N ASP A 887 -12.81 2.36 -48.08
CA ASP A 887 -12.56 3.81 -48.01
C ASP A 887 -11.27 4.14 -47.25
N ALA A 888 -11.02 3.46 -46.14
CA ALA A 888 -9.79 3.62 -45.36
C ALA A 888 -8.51 3.29 -46.15
N VAL A 889 -8.53 2.32 -47.07
CA VAL A 889 -7.39 2.01 -47.95
C VAL A 889 -7.16 3.14 -48.94
N VAL A 890 -8.23 3.69 -49.52
CA VAL A 890 -8.17 4.80 -50.49
C VAL A 890 -7.65 6.07 -49.82
N ASN A 891 -8.13 6.35 -48.60
CA ASN A 891 -7.83 7.56 -47.83
C ASN A 891 -6.50 7.47 -47.05
N THR A 892 -5.80 6.34 -47.07
CA THR A 892 -4.53 6.18 -46.36
C THR A 892 -3.45 7.10 -46.96
N ASP A 893 -2.86 7.96 -46.14
CA ASP A 893 -1.73 8.79 -46.54
C ASP A 893 -0.48 7.92 -46.78
N ARG A 894 -0.11 7.82 -48.06
CA ARG A 894 1.04 7.03 -48.54
C ARG A 894 2.39 7.56 -48.04
N SER A 895 2.46 8.76 -47.47
CA SER A 895 3.68 9.29 -46.86
C SER A 895 3.95 8.76 -45.44
N LEU A 896 2.95 8.10 -44.83
CA LEU A 896 2.97 7.59 -43.45
C LEU A 896 3.09 6.06 -43.35
N VAL A 897 3.04 5.35 -44.48
CA VAL A 897 3.09 3.87 -44.56
C VAL A 897 4.51 3.34 -44.42
N CYS A 898 4.67 2.03 -44.20
CA CYS A 898 5.99 1.41 -44.06
C CYS A 898 6.87 1.60 -45.32
N ASP A 899 8.14 1.95 -45.09
CA ASP A 899 9.16 1.98 -46.14
C ASP A 899 9.71 0.58 -46.47
N GLY A 900 10.32 0.43 -47.64
CA GLY A 900 11.05 -0.78 -48.04
C GLY A 900 10.23 -1.85 -48.77
N LYS A 901 10.81 -3.05 -48.92
CA LYS A 901 10.27 -4.13 -49.77
C LYS A 901 8.99 -4.79 -49.24
N ARG A 902 8.76 -4.73 -47.93
CA ARG A 902 7.62 -5.38 -47.24
C ARG A 902 7.18 -4.51 -46.08
N GLY A 903 5.87 -4.38 -45.88
CA GLY A 903 5.32 -3.78 -44.68
C GLY A 903 5.51 -4.68 -43.45
N LEU A 904 5.22 -4.09 -42.29
CA LEU A 904 5.38 -4.71 -40.98
C LEU A 904 4.50 -5.95 -40.80
N LEU A 905 3.26 -5.91 -41.30
CA LEU A 905 2.34 -7.06 -41.24
C LEU A 905 2.88 -8.26 -42.01
N THR A 906 3.39 -8.06 -43.24
CA THR A 906 3.97 -9.14 -44.04
C THR A 906 5.23 -9.72 -43.40
N ARG A 907 6.04 -8.90 -42.73
CA ARG A 907 7.23 -9.37 -42.00
C ARG A 907 6.84 -10.16 -40.76
N LEU A 908 5.84 -9.71 -40.00
CA LEU A 908 5.28 -10.44 -38.87
C LEU A 908 4.82 -11.85 -39.28
N LEU A 909 4.10 -11.98 -40.39
CA LEU A 909 3.66 -13.29 -40.91
C LEU A 909 4.84 -14.20 -41.29
N GLN A 910 5.97 -13.64 -41.74
CA GLN A 910 7.15 -14.42 -42.08
C GLN A 910 7.89 -14.94 -40.85
N VAL A 911 7.89 -14.15 -39.77
CA VAL A 911 8.43 -14.58 -38.48
C VAL A 911 7.52 -15.65 -37.88
N MET A 912 6.21 -15.41 -37.84
CA MET A 912 5.22 -16.36 -37.34
C MET A 912 5.34 -17.76 -37.97
N LYS A 913 5.57 -17.83 -39.28
CA LYS A 913 5.76 -19.10 -39.99
C LYS A 913 7.06 -19.85 -39.67
N LYS A 914 8.07 -19.14 -39.17
CA LYS A 914 9.39 -19.70 -38.81
C LYS A 914 9.52 -19.96 -37.31
N GLU A 915 8.61 -19.40 -36.52
CA GLU A 915 8.59 -19.54 -35.07
C GLU A 915 8.38 -21.02 -34.68
N PRO A 916 9.11 -21.58 -33.70
CA PRO A 916 8.89 -22.95 -33.23
C PRO A 916 7.48 -23.17 -32.69
N THR A 917 6.94 -24.40 -32.78
CA THR A 917 5.56 -24.74 -32.35
C THR A 917 5.33 -24.60 -30.86
N GLU A 918 6.38 -24.78 -30.05
CA GLU A 918 6.35 -24.66 -28.58
C GLU A 918 6.51 -23.21 -28.09
N SER A 919 6.71 -22.25 -29.00
CA SER A 919 7.01 -20.85 -28.64
C SER A 919 5.78 -20.10 -28.13
N SER A 920 5.91 -19.49 -26.95
CA SER A 920 4.90 -18.62 -26.33
C SER A 920 4.63 -17.35 -27.17
N PHE A 921 5.56 -16.92 -28.04
CA PHE A 921 5.38 -15.75 -28.91
C PHE A 921 4.24 -15.91 -29.93
N ARG A 922 3.89 -17.15 -30.28
CA ARG A 922 2.83 -17.44 -31.25
C ARG A 922 1.49 -16.87 -30.82
N PHE A 923 1.23 -16.83 -29.51
CA PHE A 923 0.06 -16.18 -28.93
C PHE A 923 -0.01 -14.70 -29.31
N TRP A 924 1.05 -13.94 -28.97
CA TRP A 924 1.13 -12.50 -29.25
C TRP A 924 1.17 -12.18 -30.75
N GLN A 925 1.83 -13.02 -31.55
CA GLN A 925 1.85 -12.88 -33.01
C GLN A 925 0.46 -13.06 -33.61
N ALA A 926 -0.27 -14.11 -33.20
CA ALA A 926 -1.65 -14.34 -33.63
C ALA A 926 -2.56 -13.16 -33.26
N ARG A 927 -2.44 -12.67 -32.03
CA ARG A 927 -3.22 -11.54 -31.51
C ARG A 927 -2.99 -10.25 -32.30
N ALA A 928 -1.75 -9.95 -32.64
CA ALA A 928 -1.38 -8.80 -33.46
C ALA A 928 -1.91 -8.93 -34.91
N VAL A 929 -1.80 -10.10 -35.53
CA VAL A 929 -2.35 -10.32 -36.89
C VAL A 929 -3.88 -10.27 -36.88
N GLU A 930 -4.53 -10.82 -35.86
CA GLU A 930 -5.99 -10.79 -35.76
C GLU A 930 -6.51 -9.38 -35.55
N SER A 931 -5.83 -8.55 -34.76
CA SER A 931 -6.24 -7.16 -34.55
C SER A 931 -6.32 -6.36 -35.86
N PHE A 932 -5.53 -6.71 -36.88
CA PHE A 932 -5.63 -6.14 -38.23
C PHE A 932 -6.92 -6.55 -38.96
N LEU A 933 -7.47 -7.74 -38.67
CA LEU A 933 -8.72 -8.22 -39.26
C LEU A 933 -9.97 -7.73 -38.52
N ARG A 934 -9.84 -7.30 -37.26
CA ARG A 934 -10.96 -6.77 -36.46
C ARG A 934 -11.50 -5.45 -37.02
N GLY A 935 -12.76 -5.16 -36.72
CA GLY A 935 -13.53 -4.05 -37.30
C GLY A 935 -14.54 -4.52 -38.35
N ALA A 936 -14.74 -3.74 -39.41
CA ALA A 936 -15.59 -4.14 -40.52
C ALA A 936 -14.92 -5.25 -41.34
N THR A 937 -15.64 -6.37 -41.57
CA THR A 937 -15.11 -7.51 -42.32
C THR A 937 -14.77 -7.11 -43.77
N SER A 938 -13.48 -7.21 -44.13
CA SER A 938 -12.96 -6.86 -45.46
C SER A 938 -12.48 -8.12 -46.21
N TYR A 939 -13.13 -8.42 -47.34
CA TYR A 939 -12.70 -9.51 -48.21
C TYR A 939 -11.28 -9.28 -48.74
N ALA A 940 -10.90 -8.04 -49.03
CA ALA A 940 -9.57 -7.69 -49.51
C ALA A 940 -8.49 -7.98 -48.45
N ASP A 941 -8.72 -7.61 -47.19
CA ASP A 941 -7.81 -7.84 -46.07
C ASP A 941 -7.61 -9.35 -45.84
N GLN A 942 -8.71 -10.11 -45.81
CA GLN A 942 -8.66 -11.57 -45.67
C GLN A 942 -7.89 -12.22 -46.83
N MET A 943 -8.19 -11.85 -48.08
CA MET A 943 -7.51 -12.38 -49.26
C MET A 943 -6.02 -12.03 -49.30
N PHE A 944 -5.63 -10.85 -48.82
CA PHE A 944 -4.23 -10.44 -48.70
C PHE A 944 -3.44 -11.38 -47.78
N LEU A 945 -4.04 -11.78 -46.65
CA LEU A 945 -3.46 -12.74 -45.71
C LEU A 945 -3.51 -14.19 -46.23
N LEU A 946 -4.61 -14.58 -46.90
CA LEU A 946 -4.73 -15.91 -47.54
C LEU A 946 -3.70 -16.11 -48.65
N LYS A 947 -3.41 -15.09 -49.47
CA LYS A 947 -2.33 -15.14 -50.47
C LYS A 947 -0.95 -15.33 -49.85
N ARG A 948 -0.77 -14.86 -48.62
CA ARG A 948 0.45 -15.07 -47.82
C ARG A 948 0.45 -16.41 -47.09
N GLY A 949 -0.55 -17.27 -47.28
CA GLY A 949 -0.61 -18.63 -46.73
C GLY A 949 -0.81 -18.69 -45.22
N LEU A 950 -1.56 -17.74 -44.64
CA LEU A 950 -1.84 -17.70 -43.21
C LEU A 950 -2.78 -18.83 -42.77
N LEU A 951 -3.84 -19.11 -43.54
CA LEU A 951 -4.83 -20.14 -43.22
C LEU A 951 -4.19 -21.53 -43.14
N GLU A 952 -3.39 -21.89 -44.15
CA GLU A 952 -2.73 -23.18 -44.20
C GLU A 952 -1.73 -23.35 -43.04
N HIS A 953 -1.08 -22.26 -42.61
CA HIS A 953 -0.20 -22.27 -41.45
C HIS A 953 -0.97 -22.48 -40.14
N ILE A 954 -2.10 -21.78 -39.93
CA ILE A 954 -2.92 -21.97 -38.73
C ILE A 954 -3.45 -23.40 -38.65
N LEU A 955 -3.97 -23.94 -39.77
CA LEU A 955 -4.48 -25.32 -39.82
C LEU A 955 -3.38 -26.36 -39.57
N TYR A 956 -2.18 -26.17 -40.12
CA TYR A 956 -1.03 -26.99 -39.78
C TYR A 956 -0.79 -27.04 -38.27
N CYS A 957 -0.90 -25.90 -37.59
CA CYS A 957 -0.64 -25.82 -36.16
C CYS A 957 -1.74 -26.47 -35.30
N ILE A 958 -3.01 -26.33 -35.70
CA ILE A 958 -4.14 -26.90 -34.98
C ILE A 958 -4.22 -28.42 -35.20
N VAL A 959 -3.95 -28.89 -36.43
CA VAL A 959 -4.25 -30.27 -36.83
C VAL A 959 -3.00 -31.15 -36.92
N ASP A 960 -1.90 -30.65 -37.49
CA ASP A 960 -0.75 -31.48 -37.84
C ASP A 960 0.43 -31.34 -36.86
N SER A 961 0.51 -30.27 -36.07
CA SER A 961 1.63 -30.02 -35.14
C SER A 961 1.30 -30.21 -33.66
N GLU A 962 0.10 -30.71 -33.33
CA GLU A 962 -0.41 -30.87 -31.95
C GLU A 962 -0.11 -29.67 -31.02
N CYS A 963 -0.72 -28.52 -31.28
CA CYS A 963 -0.55 -27.34 -30.42
C CYS A 963 -0.95 -27.65 -28.97
N LYS A 964 0.03 -27.64 -28.06
CA LYS A 964 -0.16 -27.96 -26.63
C LYS A 964 -0.60 -26.77 -25.78
N SER A 965 -0.25 -25.55 -26.20
CA SER A 965 -0.59 -24.32 -25.46
C SER A 965 -2.04 -23.92 -25.74
N ARG A 966 -2.85 -23.86 -24.67
CA ARG A 966 -4.26 -23.45 -24.74
C ARG A 966 -4.41 -22.00 -25.23
N ASP A 967 -3.55 -21.10 -24.76
CA ASP A 967 -3.60 -19.67 -25.13
C ASP A 967 -3.30 -19.46 -26.63
N VAL A 968 -2.29 -20.16 -27.15
CA VAL A 968 -1.95 -20.13 -28.58
C VAL A 968 -3.12 -20.70 -29.41
N LEU A 969 -3.71 -21.80 -28.96
CA LEU A 969 -4.85 -22.42 -29.63
C LEU A 969 -6.07 -21.49 -29.67
N GLN A 970 -6.40 -20.82 -28.57
CA GLN A 970 -7.45 -19.80 -28.50
C GLN A 970 -7.21 -18.69 -29.53
N SER A 971 -6.01 -18.10 -29.53
CA SER A 971 -5.67 -17.00 -30.45
C SER A 971 -5.69 -17.43 -31.92
N TYR A 972 -5.37 -18.69 -32.21
CA TYR A 972 -5.51 -19.25 -33.55
C TYR A 972 -6.96 -19.49 -33.95
N PHE A 973 -7.84 -19.89 -33.05
CA PHE A 973 -9.27 -19.99 -33.34
C PHE A 973 -9.90 -18.62 -33.60
N ASP A 974 -9.57 -17.61 -32.79
CA ASP A 974 -10.04 -16.23 -33.00
C ASP A 974 -9.55 -15.68 -34.35
N LEU A 975 -8.25 -15.82 -34.64
CA LEU A 975 -7.66 -15.41 -35.91
C LEU A 975 -8.25 -16.15 -37.11
N LEU A 976 -8.47 -17.46 -37.00
CA LEU A 976 -9.11 -18.26 -38.05
C LEU A 976 -10.56 -17.82 -38.26
N GLY A 977 -11.27 -17.51 -37.17
CA GLY A 977 -12.63 -16.97 -37.19
C GLY A 977 -12.71 -15.68 -38.02
N GLU A 978 -11.87 -14.68 -37.73
CA GLU A 978 -11.88 -13.42 -38.47
C GLU A 978 -11.37 -13.58 -39.92
N LEU A 979 -10.44 -14.50 -40.17
CA LEU A 979 -9.91 -14.76 -41.52
C LEU A 979 -10.94 -15.44 -42.44
N MET A 980 -11.78 -16.32 -41.91
CA MET A 980 -12.74 -17.11 -42.70
C MET A 980 -14.12 -16.45 -42.82
N LYS A 981 -14.46 -15.52 -41.92
CA LYS A 981 -15.79 -14.91 -41.82
C LYS A 981 -16.30 -14.39 -43.15
N PHE A 982 -17.43 -14.93 -43.62
CA PHE A 982 -18.08 -14.57 -44.89
C PHE A 982 -17.23 -14.77 -46.15
N ASN A 983 -16.10 -15.48 -46.09
CA ASN A 983 -15.16 -15.60 -47.19
C ASN A 983 -15.17 -17.00 -47.83
N ILE A 984 -15.81 -17.10 -49.00
CA ILE A 984 -15.98 -18.37 -49.73
C ILE A 984 -14.62 -19.00 -50.11
N ASP A 985 -13.63 -18.19 -50.51
CA ASP A 985 -12.31 -18.68 -50.89
C ASP A 985 -11.52 -19.23 -49.69
N ALA A 986 -11.73 -18.66 -48.50
CA ALA A 986 -11.18 -19.19 -47.25
C ALA A 986 -11.75 -20.59 -46.95
N PHE A 987 -13.07 -20.77 -47.05
CA PHE A 987 -13.71 -22.08 -46.87
C PHE A 987 -13.28 -23.11 -47.92
N LYS A 988 -13.06 -22.70 -49.18
CA LYS A 988 -12.48 -23.58 -50.22
C LYS A 988 -11.08 -24.06 -49.85
N ARG A 989 -10.22 -23.14 -49.40
CA ARG A 989 -8.85 -23.47 -48.96
C ARG A 989 -8.84 -24.34 -47.71
N PHE A 990 -9.73 -24.05 -46.75
CA PHE A 990 -9.95 -24.90 -45.58
C PHE A 990 -10.28 -26.32 -46.00
N ASN A 991 -11.29 -26.51 -46.87
CA ASN A 991 -11.71 -27.84 -47.32
C ASN A 991 -10.61 -28.57 -48.11
N LYS A 992 -9.81 -27.82 -48.88
CA LYS A 992 -8.64 -28.37 -49.58
C LYS A 992 -7.56 -28.86 -48.61
N TYR A 993 -7.38 -28.21 -47.47
CA TYR A 993 -6.40 -28.59 -46.45
C TYR A 993 -6.91 -29.75 -45.58
N ILE A 994 -8.15 -29.66 -45.13
CA ILE A 994 -8.86 -30.67 -44.32
C ILE A 994 -9.62 -31.62 -45.26
N ASN A 995 -8.84 -32.35 -46.07
CA ASN A 995 -9.34 -33.18 -47.17
C ASN A 995 -9.64 -34.64 -46.78
N THR A 996 -9.27 -35.08 -45.57
CA THR A 996 -9.54 -36.43 -45.06
C THR A 996 -10.43 -36.40 -43.82
N ASP A 997 -11.09 -37.53 -43.52
CA ASP A 997 -11.99 -37.63 -42.37
C ASP A 997 -11.20 -37.56 -41.06
N GLU A 998 -9.99 -38.12 -41.03
CA GLU A 998 -9.12 -38.07 -39.85
C GLU A 998 -8.75 -36.62 -39.49
N LYS A 999 -8.31 -35.81 -40.47
CA LYS A 999 -8.00 -34.39 -40.24
C LYS A 999 -9.22 -33.61 -39.77
N PHE A 1000 -10.39 -33.92 -40.33
CA PHE A 1000 -11.64 -33.26 -39.94
C PHE A 1000 -12.04 -33.61 -38.50
N GLN A 1001 -11.89 -34.88 -38.10
CA GLN A 1001 -12.16 -35.31 -36.72
C GLN A 1001 -11.18 -34.70 -35.72
N VAL A 1002 -9.88 -34.63 -36.05
CA VAL A 1002 -8.88 -33.95 -35.19
C VAL A 1002 -9.27 -32.48 -35.00
N PHE A 1003 -9.62 -31.77 -36.08
CA PHE A 1003 -10.04 -30.37 -36.00
C PHE A 1003 -11.30 -30.18 -35.14
N LEU A 1004 -12.33 -31.01 -35.33
CA LEU A 1004 -13.54 -30.96 -34.52
C LEU A 1004 -13.28 -31.30 -33.04
N ASN A 1005 -12.39 -32.27 -32.76
CA ASN A 1005 -12.01 -32.61 -31.40
C ASN A 1005 -11.34 -31.43 -30.69
N GLN A 1006 -10.50 -30.65 -31.38
CA GLN A 1006 -9.88 -29.44 -30.81
C GLN A 1006 -10.91 -28.34 -30.50
N ILE A 1007 -11.92 -28.14 -31.36
CA ILE A 1007 -13.04 -27.22 -31.07
C ILE A 1007 -13.82 -27.71 -29.85
N ASN A 1008 -14.10 -29.00 -29.80
CA ASN A 1008 -14.93 -29.59 -28.76
C ASN A 1008 -14.23 -29.67 -27.39
N SER A 1009 -12.92 -29.89 -27.34
CA SER A 1009 -12.15 -29.92 -26.07
C SER A 1009 -11.98 -28.53 -25.46
N SER A 1010 -11.95 -27.48 -26.30
CA SER A 1010 -11.69 -26.10 -25.90
C SER A 1010 -12.80 -25.17 -26.38
N LEU A 1011 -14.04 -25.45 -25.95
CA LEU A 1011 -15.23 -24.77 -26.50
C LEU A 1011 -15.30 -23.27 -26.12
N VAL A 1012 -14.85 -22.90 -24.92
CA VAL A 1012 -14.74 -21.49 -24.52
C VAL A 1012 -13.77 -20.75 -25.45
N ASP A 1013 -12.64 -21.37 -25.75
CA ASP A 1013 -11.56 -20.79 -26.54
C ASP A 1013 -11.88 -20.74 -28.05
N SER A 1014 -12.74 -21.64 -28.54
CA SER A 1014 -13.10 -21.78 -29.95
C SER A 1014 -14.45 -21.16 -30.33
N ASN A 1015 -15.18 -20.57 -29.38
CA ASN A 1015 -16.56 -20.11 -29.59
C ASN A 1015 -16.68 -19.03 -30.68
N MET A 1016 -15.66 -18.17 -30.83
CA MET A 1016 -15.63 -17.14 -31.88
C MET A 1016 -15.56 -17.75 -33.28
N LEU A 1017 -14.84 -18.86 -33.45
CA LEU A 1017 -14.84 -19.63 -34.69
C LEU A 1017 -16.20 -20.28 -34.96
N VAL A 1018 -16.83 -20.88 -33.93
CA VAL A 1018 -18.19 -21.45 -34.05
C VAL A 1018 -19.20 -20.38 -34.52
N ARG A 1019 -19.10 -19.17 -33.96
CA ARG A 1019 -19.89 -18.01 -34.38
C ARG A 1019 -19.63 -17.65 -35.85
N CYS A 1020 -18.36 -17.57 -36.24
CA CYS A 1020 -17.96 -17.28 -37.62
C CYS A 1020 -18.57 -18.28 -38.62
N ILE A 1021 -18.47 -19.59 -38.33
CA ILE A 1021 -18.98 -20.63 -39.23
C ILE A 1021 -20.52 -20.53 -39.34
N THR A 1022 -21.21 -20.31 -38.22
CA THR A 1022 -22.67 -20.22 -38.18
C THR A 1022 -23.18 -19.00 -38.96
N LEU A 1023 -22.55 -17.84 -38.78
CA LEU A 1023 -22.87 -16.62 -39.54
C LEU A 1023 -22.57 -16.78 -41.03
N SER A 1024 -21.43 -17.37 -41.37
CA SER A 1024 -21.02 -17.59 -42.77
C SER A 1024 -21.99 -18.53 -43.49
N LEU A 1025 -22.38 -19.62 -42.83
CA LEU A 1025 -23.38 -20.56 -43.33
C LEU A 1025 -24.71 -19.85 -43.64
N ASP A 1026 -25.23 -19.07 -42.69
CA ASP A 1026 -26.48 -18.32 -42.87
C ASP A 1026 -26.42 -17.36 -44.06
N ARG A 1027 -25.31 -16.62 -44.19
CA ARG A 1027 -25.09 -15.71 -45.32
C ARG A 1027 -25.01 -16.45 -46.64
N PHE A 1028 -24.30 -17.57 -46.69
CA PHE A 1028 -24.15 -18.36 -47.92
C PHE A 1028 -25.47 -19.02 -48.36
N GLU A 1029 -26.30 -19.48 -47.43
CA GLU A 1029 -27.63 -20.03 -47.75
C GLU A 1029 -28.56 -18.99 -48.39
N SER A 1030 -28.38 -17.70 -48.06
CA SER A 1030 -29.16 -16.60 -48.64
C SER A 1030 -28.69 -16.16 -50.04
N GLN A 1031 -27.57 -16.70 -50.54
CA GLN A 1031 -26.97 -16.31 -51.82
C GLN A 1031 -27.22 -17.34 -52.90
N SER A 1032 -27.58 -16.88 -54.10
CA SER A 1032 -27.85 -17.72 -55.28
C SER A 1032 -26.65 -17.89 -56.23
N ASP A 1033 -25.44 -17.47 -55.83
CA ASP A 1033 -24.22 -17.62 -56.65
C ASP A 1033 -23.80 -19.09 -56.73
N MET A 1034 -23.60 -19.59 -57.95
CA MET A 1034 -23.18 -20.97 -58.22
C MET A 1034 -21.87 -21.36 -57.52
N LYS A 1035 -20.96 -20.40 -57.29
CA LYS A 1035 -19.72 -20.62 -56.51
C LYS A 1035 -20.00 -20.86 -55.03
N VAL A 1036 -21.04 -20.23 -54.47
CA VAL A 1036 -21.47 -20.41 -53.07
C VAL A 1036 -22.12 -21.77 -52.89
N VAL A 1037 -23.03 -22.13 -53.79
CA VAL A 1037 -23.73 -23.42 -53.78
C VAL A 1037 -22.74 -24.58 -53.81
N HIS A 1038 -21.71 -24.50 -54.66
CA HIS A 1038 -20.66 -25.51 -54.73
C HIS A 1038 -19.90 -25.67 -53.40
N VAL A 1039 -19.54 -24.57 -52.74
CA VAL A 1039 -18.85 -24.62 -51.45
C VAL A 1039 -19.73 -25.14 -50.33
N LEU A 1040 -21.02 -24.79 -50.31
CA LEU A 1040 -21.98 -25.36 -49.36
C LEU A 1040 -22.10 -26.88 -49.53
N SER A 1041 -22.03 -27.40 -50.75
CA SER A 1041 -22.12 -28.85 -51.00
C SER A 1041 -20.82 -29.62 -50.67
N GLU A 1042 -19.66 -29.02 -50.88
CA GLU A 1042 -18.37 -29.72 -50.75
C GLU A 1042 -17.65 -29.49 -49.43
N CYS A 1043 -17.91 -28.36 -48.75
CA CYS A 1043 -17.20 -28.00 -47.53
C CYS A 1043 -17.70 -28.83 -46.34
N ARG A 1044 -16.86 -29.76 -45.87
CA ARG A 1044 -17.17 -30.67 -44.74
C ARG A 1044 -17.63 -29.91 -43.49
N LEU A 1045 -16.98 -28.78 -43.19
CA LEU A 1045 -17.28 -27.95 -42.02
C LEU A 1045 -18.65 -27.27 -42.12
N LEU A 1046 -19.00 -26.73 -43.30
CA LEU A 1046 -20.30 -26.11 -43.52
C LEU A 1046 -21.42 -27.16 -43.54
N SER A 1047 -21.20 -28.31 -44.19
CA SER A 1047 -22.14 -29.44 -44.19
C SER A 1047 -22.39 -29.99 -42.78
N TYR A 1048 -21.36 -30.04 -41.93
CA TYR A 1048 -21.51 -30.41 -40.52
C TYR A 1048 -22.37 -29.39 -39.76
N MET A 1049 -22.10 -28.09 -39.90
CA MET A 1049 -22.87 -27.03 -39.23
C MET A 1049 -24.27 -26.81 -39.81
N TYR A 1050 -24.54 -27.28 -41.03
CA TYR A 1050 -25.87 -27.26 -41.65
C TYR A 1050 -26.89 -28.07 -40.85
N GLN A 1051 -26.46 -29.18 -40.25
CA GLN A 1051 -27.34 -30.04 -39.46
C GLN A 1051 -27.80 -29.33 -38.17
N MET A 1052 -29.12 -29.29 -37.95
CA MET A 1052 -29.70 -28.65 -36.75
C MET A 1052 -29.21 -29.31 -35.46
N ASN A 1053 -29.06 -30.63 -35.45
CA ASN A 1053 -28.61 -31.38 -34.28
C ASN A 1053 -27.23 -30.88 -33.80
N ASN A 1054 -26.26 -30.73 -34.70
CA ASN A 1054 -24.92 -30.26 -34.36
C ASN A 1054 -24.94 -28.83 -33.80
N ARG A 1055 -25.74 -27.92 -34.39
CA ARG A 1055 -25.91 -26.55 -33.86
C ARG A 1055 -26.55 -26.55 -32.48
N THR A 1056 -27.49 -27.44 -32.23
CA THR A 1056 -28.15 -27.57 -30.92
C THR A 1056 -27.19 -28.16 -29.88
N THR A 1057 -26.33 -29.12 -30.26
CA THR A 1057 -25.28 -29.64 -29.38
C THR A 1057 -24.28 -28.55 -28.98
N PHE A 1058 -23.84 -27.71 -29.90
CA PHE A 1058 -23.00 -26.55 -29.54
C PHE A 1058 -23.73 -25.58 -28.62
N LEU A 1059 -25.00 -25.27 -28.91
CA LEU A 1059 -25.81 -24.38 -28.10
C LEU A 1059 -25.95 -24.89 -26.65
N PHE A 1060 -26.29 -26.17 -26.48
CA PHE A 1060 -26.40 -26.81 -25.17
C PHE A 1060 -25.08 -26.70 -24.39
N ARG A 1061 -23.95 -27.04 -25.03
CA ARG A 1061 -22.63 -27.01 -24.38
C ARG A 1061 -22.17 -25.60 -24.04
N LEU A 1062 -22.38 -24.61 -24.92
CA LEU A 1062 -22.02 -23.21 -24.67
C LEU A 1062 -22.75 -22.64 -23.46
N ILE A 1063 -24.05 -22.93 -23.32
CA ILE A 1063 -24.86 -22.50 -22.17
C ILE A 1063 -24.43 -23.24 -20.89
N ASN A 1064 -24.15 -24.54 -20.98
CA ASN A 1064 -23.79 -25.38 -19.84
C ASN A 1064 -22.44 -25.04 -19.19
N ILE A 1065 -21.52 -24.36 -19.90
CA ILE A 1065 -20.16 -24.06 -19.40
C ILE A 1065 -20.12 -22.75 -18.58
N ILE A 1066 -21.13 -21.88 -18.70
CA ILE A 1066 -21.13 -20.54 -18.10
C ILE A 1066 -22.29 -20.37 -17.10
N HIS A 1067 -22.02 -19.64 -16.02
CA HIS A 1067 -22.99 -19.24 -15.00
C HIS A 1067 -22.80 -17.76 -14.64
N VAL A 1068 -23.85 -17.08 -14.18
CA VAL A 1068 -23.80 -15.64 -13.86
C VAL A 1068 -22.69 -15.30 -12.86
N GLN A 1069 -22.47 -16.17 -11.87
CA GLN A 1069 -21.44 -16.04 -10.83
C GLN A 1069 -20.01 -16.27 -11.36
N THR A 1070 -19.84 -16.90 -12.52
CA THR A 1070 -18.52 -17.23 -13.09
C THR A 1070 -18.24 -16.51 -14.41
N LEU A 1071 -19.12 -15.58 -14.82
CA LEU A 1071 -18.93 -14.79 -16.03
C LEU A 1071 -17.73 -13.87 -15.89
N THR A 1072 -16.78 -13.99 -16.81
CA THR A 1072 -15.60 -13.14 -16.97
C THR A 1072 -15.65 -12.44 -18.33
N GLN A 1073 -14.74 -11.48 -18.55
CA GLN A 1073 -14.59 -10.83 -19.86
C GLN A 1073 -14.25 -11.84 -20.97
N GLU A 1074 -13.64 -12.96 -20.63
CA GLU A 1074 -13.17 -13.99 -21.58
C GLU A 1074 -14.30 -14.91 -22.01
N ASN A 1075 -15.12 -15.40 -21.07
CA ASN A 1075 -16.12 -16.43 -21.34
C ASN A 1075 -17.52 -15.88 -21.71
N VAL A 1076 -17.80 -14.58 -21.52
CA VAL A 1076 -19.08 -13.95 -21.89
C VAL A 1076 -19.38 -14.07 -23.39
N SER A 1077 -18.35 -14.26 -24.21
CA SER A 1077 -18.46 -14.55 -25.64
C SER A 1077 -19.28 -15.82 -25.94
N CYS A 1078 -19.27 -16.82 -25.06
CA CYS A 1078 -20.09 -18.04 -25.21
C CYS A 1078 -21.59 -17.75 -25.18
N LEU A 1079 -22.02 -16.83 -24.31
CA LEU A 1079 -23.41 -16.38 -24.24
C LEU A 1079 -23.82 -15.66 -25.54
N ASN A 1080 -22.95 -14.77 -26.01
CA ASN A 1080 -23.17 -14.02 -27.25
C ASN A 1080 -23.23 -14.97 -28.47
N THR A 1081 -22.38 -15.99 -28.52
CA THR A 1081 -22.41 -17.01 -29.60
C THR A 1081 -23.69 -17.83 -29.55
N SER A 1082 -24.16 -18.20 -28.36
CA SER A 1082 -25.44 -18.89 -28.16
C SER A 1082 -26.63 -18.07 -28.67
N LEU A 1083 -26.64 -16.77 -28.36
CA LEU A 1083 -27.63 -15.84 -28.86
C LEU A 1083 -27.59 -15.70 -30.39
N VAL A 1084 -26.41 -15.62 -31.01
CA VAL A 1084 -26.30 -15.60 -32.49
C VAL A 1084 -26.96 -16.83 -33.11
N ILE A 1085 -26.72 -18.04 -32.59
CA ILE A 1085 -27.34 -19.26 -33.11
C ILE A 1085 -28.88 -19.16 -33.08
N LEU A 1086 -29.44 -18.71 -31.95
CA LEU A 1086 -30.88 -18.56 -31.78
C LEU A 1086 -31.48 -17.41 -32.61
N MET A 1087 -30.75 -16.30 -32.76
CA MET A 1087 -31.14 -15.16 -33.58
C MET A 1087 -31.29 -15.56 -35.06
N LEU A 1088 -30.38 -16.38 -35.56
CA LEU A 1088 -30.45 -16.93 -36.92
C LEU A 1088 -31.57 -17.99 -37.05
N ALA A 1089 -31.80 -18.80 -36.02
CA ALA A 1089 -32.95 -19.70 -35.99
C ALA A 1089 -34.28 -18.93 -36.01
N ARG A 1090 -34.38 -17.80 -35.29
CA ARG A 1090 -35.54 -16.90 -35.30
C ARG A 1090 -35.79 -16.29 -36.67
N ARG A 1091 -34.74 -15.87 -37.40
CA ARG A 1091 -34.87 -15.34 -38.77
C ARG A 1091 -35.49 -16.34 -39.76
N LYS A 1092 -35.43 -17.63 -39.45
CA LYS A 1092 -35.93 -18.74 -40.28
C LYS A 1092 -37.17 -19.42 -39.68
N ASP A 1093 -37.79 -18.82 -38.67
CA ASP A 1093 -38.96 -19.37 -37.95
C ASP A 1093 -38.72 -20.76 -37.32
N LYS A 1094 -37.46 -21.06 -36.96
CA LYS A 1094 -37.05 -22.34 -36.35
C LYS A 1094 -36.77 -22.25 -34.85
N LEU A 1095 -36.92 -21.07 -34.25
CA LEU A 1095 -36.61 -20.84 -32.82
C LEU A 1095 -37.31 -21.84 -31.87
N PRO A 1096 -38.64 -22.12 -31.98
CA PRO A 1096 -39.30 -23.09 -31.12
C PRO A 1096 -38.71 -24.49 -31.19
N GLY A 1097 -38.23 -24.90 -32.38
CA GLY A 1097 -37.56 -26.19 -32.58
C GLY A 1097 -36.24 -26.29 -31.81
N TYR A 1098 -35.47 -25.21 -31.74
CA TYR A 1098 -34.23 -25.17 -30.96
C TYR A 1098 -34.49 -25.22 -29.45
N LEU A 1099 -35.51 -24.50 -28.97
CA LEU A 1099 -35.89 -24.51 -27.55
C LEU A 1099 -36.40 -25.89 -27.12
N ASN A 1100 -37.24 -26.54 -27.95
CA ASN A 1100 -37.69 -27.91 -27.70
C ASN A 1100 -36.54 -28.92 -27.71
N ALA A 1101 -35.56 -28.75 -28.60
CA ALA A 1101 -34.39 -29.61 -28.65
C ALA A 1101 -33.48 -29.41 -27.43
N LEU A 1102 -33.29 -28.17 -26.96
CA LEU A 1102 -32.56 -27.88 -25.72
C LEU A 1102 -33.25 -28.50 -24.50
N GLN A 1103 -34.58 -28.38 -24.41
CA GLN A 1103 -35.36 -29.00 -23.35
C GLN A 1103 -35.18 -30.53 -23.35
N LYS A 1104 -35.28 -31.16 -24.52
CA LYS A 1104 -35.04 -32.60 -24.64
C LYS A 1104 -33.63 -33.00 -24.21
N MET A 1105 -32.61 -32.28 -24.66
CA MET A 1105 -31.22 -32.54 -24.25
C MET A 1105 -31.00 -32.33 -22.75
N GLU A 1106 -31.67 -31.37 -22.14
CA GLU A 1106 -31.67 -31.17 -20.69
C GLU A 1106 -32.24 -32.39 -19.94
N TYR A 1107 -33.36 -32.97 -20.41
CA TYR A 1107 -33.89 -34.22 -19.84
C TYR A 1107 -32.94 -35.40 -20.03
N ASP A 1108 -32.29 -35.50 -21.20
CA ASP A 1108 -31.44 -36.63 -21.56
C ASP A 1108 -30.08 -36.60 -20.82
N GLU A 1109 -29.49 -35.42 -20.61
CA GLU A 1109 -28.11 -35.28 -20.08
C GLU A 1109 -28.02 -34.69 -18.66
N LYS A 1110 -29.09 -34.05 -18.15
CA LYS A 1110 -29.11 -33.30 -16.87
C LYS A 1110 -30.37 -33.60 -16.05
N TYR A 1111 -31.05 -32.57 -15.55
CA TYR A 1111 -32.33 -32.64 -14.86
C TYR A 1111 -33.23 -31.48 -15.30
N PRO A 1112 -34.56 -31.61 -15.20
CA PRO A 1112 -35.50 -30.60 -15.70
C PRO A 1112 -35.25 -29.23 -15.05
N GLY A 1113 -35.17 -28.19 -15.88
CA GLY A 1113 -34.89 -26.82 -15.48
C GLY A 1113 -33.40 -26.46 -15.31
N PHE A 1114 -32.45 -27.39 -15.41
CA PHE A 1114 -31.03 -27.07 -15.17
C PHE A 1114 -30.43 -26.04 -16.15
N ILE A 1115 -30.53 -26.31 -17.45
CA ILE A 1115 -29.98 -25.48 -18.52
C ILE A 1115 -30.88 -24.27 -18.81
N LEU A 1116 -32.20 -24.48 -18.85
CA LEU A 1116 -33.14 -23.44 -19.24
C LEU A 1116 -33.26 -22.33 -18.18
N ASN A 1117 -33.23 -22.65 -16.88
CA ASN A 1117 -33.15 -21.62 -15.84
C ASN A 1117 -31.80 -20.89 -15.88
N ASN A 1118 -30.68 -21.62 -16.01
CA ASN A 1118 -29.36 -20.99 -16.15
C ASN A 1118 -29.33 -20.02 -17.34
N PHE A 1119 -29.91 -20.43 -18.48
CA PHE A 1119 -29.95 -19.57 -19.65
C PHE A 1119 -30.81 -18.33 -19.42
N HIS A 1120 -31.97 -18.47 -18.77
CA HIS A 1120 -32.80 -17.34 -18.38
C HIS A 1120 -32.02 -16.35 -17.49
N SER A 1121 -31.27 -16.84 -16.50
CA SER A 1121 -30.39 -16.04 -15.63
C SER A 1121 -29.31 -15.29 -16.40
N LEU A 1122 -28.62 -15.98 -17.32
CA LEU A 1122 -27.61 -15.41 -18.19
C LEU A 1122 -28.18 -14.31 -19.10
N LEU A 1123 -29.39 -14.47 -19.62
CA LEU A 1123 -30.07 -13.47 -20.44
C LEU A 1123 -30.48 -12.23 -19.63
N ARG A 1124 -30.95 -12.40 -18.38
CA ARG A 1124 -31.18 -11.27 -17.48
C ARG A 1124 -29.90 -10.51 -17.18
N PHE A 1125 -28.79 -11.23 -16.92
CA PHE A 1125 -27.48 -10.61 -16.78
C PHE A 1125 -27.07 -9.85 -18.06
N TRP A 1126 -27.27 -10.44 -19.24
CA TRP A 1126 -26.98 -9.81 -20.53
C TRP A 1126 -27.72 -8.48 -20.69
N GLN A 1127 -29.01 -8.42 -20.34
CA GLN A 1127 -29.78 -7.17 -20.36
C GLN A 1127 -29.17 -6.12 -19.43
N GLN A 1128 -28.84 -6.50 -18.20
CA GLN A 1128 -28.21 -5.57 -17.24
C GLN A 1128 -26.84 -5.10 -17.71
N HIS A 1129 -26.05 -5.97 -18.34
CA HIS A 1129 -24.70 -5.70 -18.77
C HIS A 1129 -24.63 -4.82 -20.02
N TYR A 1130 -25.39 -5.14 -21.08
CA TYR A 1130 -25.29 -4.47 -22.38
C TYR A 1130 -26.29 -3.32 -22.60
N LEU A 1131 -27.36 -3.20 -21.80
CA LEU A 1131 -28.34 -2.10 -21.93
C LEU A 1131 -28.05 -0.90 -21.01
N HIS A 1132 -26.96 -0.95 -20.23
CA HIS A 1132 -26.52 0.19 -19.42
C HIS A 1132 -25.82 1.25 -20.30
N LYS A 1133 -26.03 2.54 -19.98
CA LYS A 1133 -25.76 3.70 -20.86
C LYS A 1133 -24.30 3.90 -21.31
N ASP A 1134 -23.33 3.17 -20.77
CA ASP A 1134 -21.90 3.40 -21.01
C ASP A 1134 -21.17 2.24 -21.72
N LYS A 1135 -21.87 1.17 -22.13
CA LYS A 1135 -21.22 0.05 -22.84
C LYS A 1135 -21.37 0.16 -24.35
N ASP A 1136 -20.24 0.04 -25.04
CA ASP A 1136 -20.19 0.07 -26.50
C ASP A 1136 -20.79 -1.22 -27.10
N SER A 1137 -22.04 -1.15 -27.55
CA SER A 1137 -22.73 -2.25 -28.22
C SER A 1137 -22.23 -2.50 -29.64
N THR A 1138 -21.42 -1.59 -30.21
CA THR A 1138 -20.95 -1.69 -31.60
C THR A 1138 -20.07 -2.91 -31.82
N CYS A 1139 -19.36 -3.40 -30.79
CA CYS A 1139 -18.59 -4.65 -30.88
C CYS A 1139 -19.48 -5.87 -31.21
N LEU A 1140 -20.71 -5.93 -30.66
CA LEU A 1140 -21.66 -7.02 -30.98
C LEU A 1140 -22.14 -6.90 -32.43
N GLU A 1141 -22.44 -5.69 -32.89
CA GLU A 1141 -22.87 -5.44 -34.27
C GLU A 1141 -21.77 -5.73 -35.27
N ASN A 1142 -20.56 -5.23 -35.04
CA ASN A 1142 -19.40 -5.47 -35.90
C ASN A 1142 -19.02 -6.95 -35.95
N SER A 1143 -19.07 -7.64 -34.81
CA SER A 1143 -18.71 -9.07 -34.77
C SER A 1143 -19.76 -10.00 -35.38
N SER A 1144 -21.03 -9.57 -35.49
CA SER A 1144 -22.12 -10.42 -35.99
C SER A 1144 -22.73 -9.96 -37.32
N CYS A 1145 -22.52 -8.71 -37.71
CA CYS A 1145 -23.30 -7.99 -38.73
C CYS A 1145 -24.83 -8.04 -38.48
N ILE A 1146 -25.23 -8.11 -37.21
CA ILE A 1146 -26.62 -8.07 -36.79
C ILE A 1146 -26.85 -6.82 -35.96
N SER A 1147 -27.89 -6.03 -36.29
CA SER A 1147 -28.20 -4.81 -35.55
C SER A 1147 -28.48 -5.10 -34.08
N PHE A 1148 -28.00 -4.23 -33.21
CA PHE A 1148 -28.17 -4.33 -31.76
C PHE A 1148 -29.65 -4.26 -31.37
N THR A 1149 -30.48 -3.59 -32.18
CA THR A 1149 -31.94 -3.64 -32.05
C THR A 1149 -32.47 -5.08 -32.12
N TYR A 1150 -31.99 -5.88 -33.09
CA TYR A 1150 -32.42 -7.27 -33.23
C TYR A 1150 -31.90 -8.17 -32.10
N TRP A 1151 -30.71 -7.87 -31.54
CA TRP A 1151 -30.22 -8.49 -30.31
C TRP A 1151 -31.19 -8.24 -29.15
N LYS A 1152 -31.54 -6.97 -28.90
CA LYS A 1152 -32.49 -6.57 -27.83
C LYS A 1152 -33.83 -7.26 -27.97
N GLU A 1153 -34.40 -7.24 -29.17
CA GLU A 1153 -35.69 -7.89 -29.44
C GLU A 1153 -35.63 -9.40 -29.18
N THR A 1154 -34.56 -10.07 -29.61
CA THR A 1154 -34.45 -11.52 -29.44
C THR A 1154 -34.34 -11.90 -27.97
N VAL A 1155 -33.54 -11.16 -27.19
CA VAL A 1155 -33.43 -11.34 -25.74
C VAL A 1155 -34.76 -11.06 -25.06
N SER A 1156 -35.48 -10.01 -25.46
CA SER A 1156 -36.80 -9.69 -24.92
C SER A 1156 -37.86 -10.77 -25.22
N ILE A 1157 -37.79 -11.41 -26.39
CA ILE A 1157 -38.70 -12.50 -26.75
C ILE A 1157 -38.39 -13.75 -25.92
N LEU A 1158 -37.11 -14.10 -25.77
CA LEU A 1158 -36.68 -15.24 -24.96
C LEU A 1158 -37.04 -15.07 -23.48
N LEU A 1159 -36.98 -13.84 -22.96
CA LEU A 1159 -37.32 -13.47 -21.59
C LEU A 1159 -38.79 -13.06 -21.40
N SER A 1160 -39.66 -13.25 -22.41
CA SER A 1160 -41.08 -12.93 -22.27
C SER A 1160 -41.69 -13.75 -21.12
N PRO A 1161 -42.50 -13.14 -20.23
CA PRO A 1161 -43.19 -13.87 -19.17
C PRO A 1161 -44.39 -14.68 -19.69
N ASP A 1162 -44.78 -14.50 -20.96
CA ASP A 1162 -45.90 -15.21 -21.57
C ASP A 1162 -45.57 -16.68 -21.85
N ARG A 1163 -46.08 -17.57 -20.99
CA ARG A 1163 -45.92 -19.03 -21.09
C ARG A 1163 -46.68 -19.67 -22.26
N THR A 1164 -47.54 -18.92 -22.94
CA THR A 1164 -48.23 -19.40 -24.16
C THR A 1164 -47.39 -19.14 -25.42
N SER A 1165 -46.35 -18.32 -25.32
CA SER A 1165 -45.46 -18.01 -26.43
C SER A 1165 -44.49 -19.17 -26.70
N PRO A 1166 -44.47 -19.77 -27.91
CA PRO A 1166 -43.53 -20.83 -28.26
C PRO A 1166 -42.09 -20.33 -28.43
N CYS A 1167 -41.85 -19.02 -28.27
CA CYS A 1167 -40.53 -18.40 -28.38
C CYS A 1167 -39.96 -17.96 -27.03
N ALA A 1168 -40.72 -18.10 -25.93
CA ALA A 1168 -40.29 -17.75 -24.58
C ALA A 1168 -39.65 -18.95 -23.89
N LEU A 1169 -38.55 -18.75 -23.14
CA LEU A 1169 -37.89 -19.83 -22.41
C LEU A 1169 -38.78 -20.46 -21.35
N VAL A 1170 -39.58 -19.64 -20.66
CA VAL A 1170 -40.48 -20.07 -19.58
C VAL A 1170 -41.57 -21.04 -20.03
N SER A 1171 -41.87 -21.11 -21.33
CA SER A 1171 -42.82 -22.07 -21.91
C SER A 1171 -42.27 -23.50 -21.94
N TYR A 1172 -40.95 -23.66 -21.80
CA TYR A 1172 -40.24 -24.94 -21.81
C TYR A 1172 -39.72 -25.35 -20.44
N ILE A 1173 -40.01 -24.58 -19.38
CA ILE A 1173 -39.65 -24.90 -18.00
C ILE A 1173 -40.90 -25.37 -17.27
N GLU A 1174 -40.87 -26.59 -16.74
CA GLU A 1174 -41.95 -27.14 -15.93
C GLU A 1174 -42.07 -26.38 -14.59
N GLU A 1175 -43.31 -26.13 -14.12
CA GLU A 1175 -43.58 -25.34 -12.90
C GLU A 1175 -42.78 -25.76 -11.66
N PRO A 1176 -42.64 -27.07 -11.34
CA PRO A 1176 -41.91 -27.49 -10.14
C PRO A 1176 -40.42 -27.14 -10.14
N TYR A 1177 -39.86 -26.84 -11.32
CA TYR A 1177 -38.43 -26.61 -11.52
C TYR A 1177 -38.13 -25.16 -11.92
N MET A 1178 -39.11 -24.26 -11.87
CA MET A 1178 -38.96 -22.87 -12.32
C MET A 1178 -38.27 -22.00 -11.25
N ASP A 1179 -37.09 -21.45 -11.55
CA ASP A 1179 -36.28 -20.61 -10.66
C ASP A 1179 -35.91 -19.27 -11.34
N ILE A 1180 -36.94 -18.54 -11.80
CA ILE A 1180 -36.76 -17.33 -12.62
C ILE A 1180 -36.77 -16.01 -11.82
N ASP A 1181 -37.21 -16.03 -10.56
CA ASP A 1181 -37.37 -14.85 -9.69
C ASP A 1181 -36.22 -14.64 -8.69
N ARG A 1182 -35.27 -15.59 -8.62
CA ARG A 1182 -34.13 -15.49 -7.74
C ARG A 1182 -33.19 -14.37 -8.17
N ASN A 1183 -32.95 -13.41 -7.29
CA ASN A 1183 -32.00 -12.33 -7.53
C ASN A 1183 -30.57 -12.87 -7.38
N PHE A 1184 -29.77 -12.81 -8.45
CA PHE A 1184 -28.35 -13.23 -8.41
C PHE A 1184 -27.45 -12.28 -7.59
N THR A 1185 -28.01 -11.33 -6.84
CA THR A 1185 -27.32 -10.35 -5.98
C THR A 1185 -27.49 -10.62 -4.48
N GLU A 1186 -28.24 -11.66 -4.09
CA GLU A 1186 -28.61 -11.94 -2.68
C GLU A 1186 -27.87 -13.14 -2.05
N GLU A 1187 -26.79 -13.64 -2.65
CA GLU A 1187 -25.91 -14.65 -2.04
C GLU A 1187 -24.52 -14.10 -1.73
#